data_AF-A0A9P6CRS4-F1
#
_entry.id   AF-A0A9P6CRS4-F1
#
_cell.length_a   1.000
_cell.length_b   1.000
_cell.length_c   1.000
_cell.angle_alpha   90.00
_cell.angle_beta   90.00
_cell.angle_gamma   90.00
#
_symmetry.space_group_name_H-M   'P 1'
#
loop_
_entity.id
_entity.type
_entity.pdbx_description
1 polymer ?
#
loop_
_entity_poly.entity_id
_entity_poly.type
_entity_poly.pdbx_seq_one_letter_code
_entity_poly.pdbx_strand_id
1 'polypeptide(L)'
;MSTSVKGPPLKLLALDGGGIRGLSELLIIREVMHGLMVEENAKREKEGITLLSEPPKPCDYFDLIGGTSTGGIIALMLGRLRMDVDSAIDHYDNLTKKIFSSRKLWGDGKFKATKLEAAIKSVVRSITGDSDSSLLEEGSGKFCRTFVCAKNAVNMGIPVRFRTYPSRETHINCTIWEAARATSAAPTFFKRILIGRDQPYIDGGLGYNNPCQTVLDEARSLFGDRQVGCLVSIGTGRVQAIAIERPRWFQQVIPTNVIDALVAITTDCERTHQEMSERFAKLSNTYFRLNVEQGMQGIELSEWEKLSTVEAHTVQYMKEREVQEKLASLVGVIQSPRAQVTLEQLISPWPLTDLAVRKIRERKLCPPPVESFMGRKDILAQMHLYFRLNSNRQCTFVLHGLGGSGKSQLALKFVEESTQFSDIFYVDATNEQTLRTDLESIAPENVEQSVDESLRWLASQAKNSQWLLLFDNADDVDLKLNEYFPSQCGNILITTRNVELRICAGKDGDAKVMDMDHEDAMNLLLYQARVEQNDENIELANAIVKELCYFALAVSQAGAYIHCHSSLKGYLAFYLRERDHLLDDVQFQSQDPYARAVYATWKLSYDRLDRSAKSFLQICSMLHHEGISEEMFERAALAEEELEDSHLQSTVNELLSHLGKQHSDSGSDQWNTWSFQKHSSTGTTLEWYYHGNQ
;
A
#
# COMPACT_ATOMS: atom_id res chain seq x y z
N MET A 1 -17.81 -19.86 -14.23
CA MET A 1 -17.48 -20.70 -13.06
C MET A 1 -15.99 -21.07 -13.14
N SER A 2 -15.09 -20.22 -12.62
CA SER A 2 -13.69 -20.57 -12.39
C SER A 2 -13.63 -21.38 -11.09
N THR A 3 -13.44 -22.69 -11.19
CA THR A 3 -13.20 -23.52 -10.02
C THR A 3 -11.81 -23.19 -9.50
N SER A 4 -11.70 -22.54 -8.34
CA SER A 4 -10.41 -22.30 -7.68
C SER A 4 -9.65 -23.62 -7.56
N VAL A 5 -8.40 -23.62 -8.04
CA VAL A 5 -7.56 -24.81 -7.99
C VAL A 5 -7.21 -25.10 -6.53
N LYS A 6 -7.61 -26.27 -6.02
CA LYS A 6 -7.43 -26.67 -4.62
C LYS A 6 -5.94 -26.71 -4.21
N GLY A 7 -5.57 -26.00 -3.15
CA GLY A 7 -4.25 -26.07 -2.50
C GLY A 7 -4.00 -24.88 -1.56
N PRO A 8 -3.03 -24.95 -0.63
CA PRO A 8 -2.71 -23.83 0.26
C PRO A 8 -2.28 -22.57 -0.52
N PRO A 9 -2.41 -21.35 0.03
CA PRO A 9 -1.99 -20.14 -0.69
C PRO A 9 -0.49 -20.18 -1.03
N LEU A 10 -0.14 -19.68 -2.21
CA LEU A 10 1.20 -19.74 -2.78
C LEU A 10 2.15 -18.74 -2.14
N LYS A 11 3.38 -19.16 -1.90
CA LYS A 11 4.48 -18.31 -1.45
C LYS A 11 5.50 -18.16 -2.56
N LEU A 12 5.63 -16.94 -3.07
CA LEU A 12 6.42 -16.62 -4.25
C LEU A 12 7.61 -15.74 -3.87
N LEU A 13 8.79 -16.03 -4.42
CA LEU A 13 10.01 -15.25 -4.21
C LEU A 13 10.58 -14.75 -5.55
N ALA A 14 10.85 -13.44 -5.62
CA ALA A 14 11.45 -12.74 -6.74
C ALA A 14 12.77 -12.06 -6.30
N LEU A 15 13.85 -12.35 -7.00
CA LEU A 15 15.21 -11.84 -6.71
C LEU A 15 15.73 -10.99 -7.87
N ASP A 16 16.17 -9.77 -7.58
CA ASP A 16 16.58 -8.81 -8.59
C ASP A 16 18.00 -9.07 -9.11
N GLY A 17 18.32 -8.50 -10.28
CA GLY A 17 19.70 -8.44 -10.75
C GLY A 17 20.50 -7.28 -10.14
N GLY A 18 21.78 -7.49 -9.81
CA GLY A 18 22.55 -6.42 -9.17
C GLY A 18 24.05 -6.60 -8.96
N GLY A 19 24.72 -7.51 -9.69
CA GLY A 19 26.16 -7.71 -9.54
C GLY A 19 26.51 -8.21 -8.15
N ILE A 20 27.60 -7.72 -7.55
CA ILE A 20 28.04 -8.08 -6.19
C ILE A 20 27.04 -7.74 -5.08
N ARG A 21 26.08 -6.86 -5.34
CA ARG A 21 25.09 -6.42 -4.35
C ARG A 21 24.04 -7.48 -4.05
N GLY A 22 24.02 -8.60 -4.79
CA GLY A 22 23.19 -9.76 -4.47
C GLY A 22 23.50 -10.38 -3.10
N LEU A 23 24.66 -10.08 -2.50
CA LEU A 23 24.92 -10.41 -1.09
C LEU A 23 23.83 -9.82 -0.18
N SER A 24 23.31 -8.62 -0.48
CA SER A 24 22.20 -8.01 0.25
C SER A 24 20.96 -8.92 0.26
N GLU A 25 20.65 -9.58 -0.85
CA GLU A 25 19.46 -10.45 -0.95
C GLU A 25 19.60 -11.68 -0.05
N LEU A 26 20.79 -12.28 -0.05
CA LEU A 26 21.11 -13.43 0.79
C LEU A 26 21.06 -13.07 2.28
N LEU A 27 21.57 -11.90 2.67
CA LEU A 27 21.51 -11.42 4.06
C LEU A 27 20.06 -11.19 4.52
N ILE A 28 19.22 -10.59 3.66
CA ILE A 28 17.80 -10.38 3.95
C ILE A 28 17.07 -11.72 4.07
N ILE A 29 17.28 -12.66 3.14
CA ILE A 29 16.69 -13.99 3.21
C ILE A 29 17.17 -14.75 4.44
N ARG A 30 18.43 -14.61 4.85
CA ARG A 30 18.97 -15.23 6.06
C ARG A 30 18.18 -14.77 7.29
N GLU A 31 17.90 -13.47 7.40
CA GLU A 31 17.10 -12.93 8.49
C GLU A 31 15.67 -13.50 8.51
N VAL A 32 15.03 -13.59 7.33
CA VAL A 32 13.69 -14.20 7.21
C VAL A 32 13.71 -15.68 7.62
N MET A 33 14.68 -16.47 7.14
CA MET A 33 14.78 -17.90 7.49
C MET A 33 15.11 -18.10 8.98
N HIS A 34 15.93 -17.23 9.56
CA HIS A 34 16.21 -17.23 11.00
C HIS A 34 14.94 -16.92 11.81
N GLY A 35 14.15 -15.91 11.41
CA GLY A 35 12.86 -15.61 12.03
C GLY A 35 11.89 -16.79 11.96
N LEU A 36 11.82 -17.49 10.82
CA LEU A 36 11.00 -18.69 10.67
C LEU A 36 11.43 -19.82 11.61
N MET A 37 12.74 -20.01 11.78
CA MET A 37 13.28 -20.98 12.74
C MET A 37 12.88 -20.64 14.18
N VAL A 38 12.97 -19.36 14.57
CA VAL A 38 12.60 -18.91 15.92
C VAL A 38 11.13 -19.19 16.20
N GLU A 39 10.24 -18.80 15.30
CA GLU A 39 8.80 -19.02 15.47
C GLU A 39 8.42 -20.51 15.45
N GLU A 40 9.08 -21.31 14.59
CA GLU A 40 8.89 -22.77 14.54
C GLU A 40 9.40 -23.45 15.82
N ASN A 41 10.54 -23.01 16.36
CA ASN A 41 11.06 -23.52 17.63
C ASN A 41 10.15 -23.19 18.80
N ALA A 42 9.53 -22.00 18.82
CA ALA A 42 8.54 -21.65 19.83
C ALA A 42 7.29 -22.56 19.78
N LYS A 43 6.91 -23.07 18.60
CA LYS A 43 5.85 -24.08 18.46
C LYS A 43 6.30 -25.46 18.94
N ARG A 44 7.48 -25.90 18.50
CA ARG A 44 8.06 -27.20 18.88
C ARG A 44 8.28 -27.33 20.38
N GLU A 45 8.73 -26.27 21.04
CA GLU A 45 8.90 -26.23 22.49
C GLU A 45 7.58 -26.49 23.23
N LYS A 46 6.48 -25.87 22.78
CA LYS A 46 5.14 -26.10 23.35
C LYS A 46 4.63 -27.52 23.12
N GLU A 47 5.02 -28.15 22.01
CA GLU A 47 4.62 -29.50 21.63
C GLU A 47 5.57 -30.59 22.18
N GLY A 48 6.65 -30.21 22.88
CA GLY A 48 7.65 -31.15 23.39
C GLY A 48 8.49 -31.82 22.29
N ILE A 49 8.60 -31.18 21.11
CA ILE A 49 9.37 -31.66 19.95
C ILE A 49 10.78 -31.05 19.96
N THR A 50 11.76 -31.79 19.45
CA THR A 50 13.14 -31.32 19.31
C THR A 50 13.23 -30.04 18.47
N LEU A 51 13.90 -29.04 19.03
CA LEU A 51 14.17 -27.75 18.39
C LEU A 51 15.08 -27.91 17.17
N LEU A 52 14.86 -27.07 16.17
CA LEU A 52 15.75 -26.90 15.03
C LEU A 52 17.05 -26.24 15.50
N SER A 53 18.18 -26.84 15.12
CA SER A 53 19.53 -26.29 15.36
C SER A 53 19.98 -25.32 14.26
N GLU A 54 19.33 -25.36 13.11
CA GLU A 54 19.68 -24.59 11.91
C GLU A 54 18.42 -24.06 11.23
N PRO A 55 18.49 -22.89 10.56
CA PRO A 55 17.36 -22.35 9.81
C PRO A 55 16.91 -23.29 8.68
N PRO A 56 15.61 -23.36 8.39
CA PRO A 56 15.12 -24.16 7.28
C PRO A 56 15.57 -23.59 5.93
N LYS A 57 15.54 -24.43 4.90
CA LYS A 57 15.94 -24.01 3.55
C LYS A 57 14.82 -23.22 2.87
N PRO A 58 15.13 -22.18 2.09
CA PRO A 58 14.10 -21.41 1.37
C PRO A 58 13.21 -22.26 0.46
N CYS A 59 13.77 -23.31 -0.17
CA CYS A 59 13.02 -24.21 -1.04
C CYS A 59 11.98 -25.09 -0.31
N ASP A 60 12.01 -25.15 1.02
CA ASP A 60 10.99 -25.83 1.82
C ASP A 60 9.77 -24.92 2.08
N TYR A 61 9.92 -23.60 1.93
CA TYR A 61 8.90 -22.61 2.26
C TYR A 61 8.29 -21.93 1.04
N PHE A 62 9.05 -21.70 -0.02
CA PHE A 62 8.56 -21.06 -1.25
C PHE A 62 8.13 -22.10 -2.29
N ASP A 63 6.97 -21.87 -2.92
CA ASP A 63 6.46 -22.73 -3.99
C ASP A 63 7.18 -22.45 -5.33
N LEU A 64 7.59 -21.18 -5.53
CA LEU A 64 8.26 -20.70 -6.73
C LEU A 64 9.32 -19.65 -6.37
N ILE A 65 10.54 -19.84 -6.88
CA ILE A 65 11.63 -18.86 -6.80
C ILE A 65 12.03 -18.44 -8.22
N GLY A 66 11.97 -17.15 -8.51
CA GLY A 66 12.41 -16.56 -9.77
C GLY A 66 13.51 -15.53 -9.55
N GLY A 67 14.47 -15.45 -10.47
CA GLY A 67 15.57 -14.48 -10.36
C GLY A 67 16.12 -14.01 -11.70
N THR A 68 16.67 -12.80 -11.71
CA THR A 68 17.37 -12.22 -12.87
C THR A 68 18.83 -11.92 -12.52
N SER A 69 19.76 -12.11 -13.46
CA SER A 69 21.18 -11.84 -13.27
C SER A 69 21.73 -12.55 -12.03
N THR A 70 22.41 -11.81 -11.15
CA THR A 70 22.84 -12.30 -9.84
C THR A 70 21.72 -12.94 -9.03
N GLY A 71 20.53 -12.33 -8.95
CA GLY A 71 19.37 -12.92 -8.28
C GLY A 71 18.93 -14.24 -8.91
N GLY A 72 19.20 -14.44 -10.21
CA GLY A 72 19.03 -15.73 -10.90
C GLY A 72 20.04 -16.79 -10.43
N ILE A 73 21.30 -16.42 -10.20
CA ILE A 73 22.31 -17.32 -9.61
C ILE A 73 21.88 -17.72 -8.18
N ILE A 74 21.42 -16.75 -7.39
CA ILE A 74 20.94 -16.98 -6.02
C ILE A 74 19.68 -17.86 -6.03
N ALA A 75 18.74 -17.62 -6.95
CA ALA A 75 17.55 -18.47 -7.14
C ALA A 75 17.94 -19.92 -7.41
N LEU A 76 18.95 -20.18 -8.26
CA LEU A 76 19.46 -21.53 -8.49
C LEU A 76 20.14 -22.13 -7.26
N MET A 77 20.89 -21.36 -6.48
CA MET A 77 21.50 -21.82 -5.23
C MET A 77 20.43 -22.26 -4.20
N LEU A 78 19.46 -21.39 -3.94
CA LEU A 78 18.43 -21.61 -2.91
C LEU A 78 17.38 -22.64 -3.35
N GLY A 79 16.96 -22.59 -4.62
CA GLY A 79 15.90 -23.43 -5.17
C GLY A 79 16.42 -24.74 -5.76
N ARG A 80 17.19 -24.66 -6.85
CA ARG A 80 17.64 -25.83 -7.64
C ARG A 80 18.71 -26.68 -6.94
N LEU A 81 19.67 -26.03 -6.29
CA LEU A 81 20.76 -26.67 -5.56
C LEU A 81 20.38 -26.94 -4.09
N ARG A 82 19.23 -26.41 -3.64
CA ARG A 82 18.67 -26.62 -2.29
C ARG A 82 19.68 -26.32 -1.17
N MET A 83 20.43 -25.24 -1.33
CA MET A 83 21.36 -24.75 -0.32
C MET A 83 20.59 -24.08 0.82
N ASP A 84 21.09 -24.25 2.05
CA ASP A 84 20.84 -23.29 3.12
C ASP A 84 21.50 -21.94 2.78
N VAL A 85 21.05 -20.89 3.47
CA VAL A 85 21.40 -19.51 3.11
C VAL A 85 22.88 -19.21 3.40
N ASP A 86 23.44 -19.75 4.48
CA ASP A 86 24.85 -19.53 4.84
C ASP A 86 25.79 -20.18 3.83
N SER A 87 25.51 -21.43 3.42
CA SER A 87 26.23 -22.08 2.32
C SER A 87 26.13 -21.30 1.01
N ALA A 88 24.96 -20.71 0.72
CA ALA A 88 24.77 -19.88 -0.45
C ALA A 88 25.61 -18.59 -0.38
N ILE A 89 25.71 -17.94 0.80
CA ILE A 89 26.59 -16.78 1.03
C ILE A 89 28.05 -17.14 0.78
N ASP A 90 28.54 -18.24 1.36
CA ASP A 90 29.92 -18.68 1.19
C ASP A 90 30.27 -18.95 -0.28
N HIS A 91 29.37 -19.64 -0.99
CA HIS A 91 29.55 -19.90 -2.41
C HIS A 91 29.49 -18.61 -3.25
N TYR A 92 28.59 -17.69 -2.90
CA TYR A 92 28.41 -16.42 -3.58
C TYR A 92 29.63 -15.50 -3.41
N ASP A 93 30.17 -15.37 -2.20
CA ASP A 93 31.38 -14.61 -1.91
C ASP A 93 32.60 -15.14 -2.67
N ASN A 94 32.76 -16.46 -2.69
CA ASN A 94 33.84 -17.10 -3.44
C ASN A 94 33.67 -16.91 -4.96
N LEU A 95 32.43 -16.97 -5.44
CA LEU A 95 32.08 -16.75 -6.84
C LEU A 95 32.40 -15.32 -7.27
N THR A 96 31.92 -14.30 -6.54
CA THR A 96 32.14 -12.87 -6.84
C THR A 96 33.62 -12.50 -6.84
N LYS A 97 34.39 -12.94 -5.84
CA LYS A 97 35.85 -12.75 -5.77
C LYS A 97 36.57 -13.32 -7.00
N LYS A 98 36.22 -14.53 -7.44
CA LYS A 98 36.84 -15.19 -8.61
C LYS A 98 36.47 -14.52 -9.93
N ILE A 99 35.24 -14.02 -10.06
CA ILE A 99 34.74 -13.38 -11.28
C ILE A 99 35.38 -12.00 -11.49
N PHE A 100 35.31 -11.14 -10.47
CA PHE A 100 35.61 -9.72 -10.64
C PHE A 100 37.08 -9.34 -10.43
N SER A 101 37.90 -10.28 -9.95
CA SER A 101 39.37 -10.14 -9.94
C SER A 101 40.02 -10.32 -11.32
N SER A 102 39.29 -10.84 -12.32
CA SER A 102 39.85 -11.27 -13.61
C SER A 102 39.42 -10.38 -14.79
N ARG A 103 39.88 -9.12 -14.83
CA ARG A 103 39.61 -8.16 -15.93
C ARG A 103 40.32 -8.56 -17.24
N LYS A 104 39.68 -8.30 -18.38
CA LYS A 104 40.30 -8.40 -19.72
C LYS A 104 40.90 -7.06 -20.12
N LEU A 105 42.04 -7.10 -20.81
CA LEU A 105 42.67 -5.91 -21.39
C LEU A 105 42.13 -5.62 -22.81
N TRP A 106 41.81 -6.65 -23.60
CA TRP A 106 41.39 -6.55 -25.01
C TRP A 106 40.29 -7.62 -25.33
N GLY A 107 39.39 -7.33 -26.27
CA GLY A 107 38.30 -8.23 -26.72
C GLY A 107 36.92 -7.97 -26.11
N ASP A 108 35.90 -8.70 -26.55
CA ASP A 108 34.50 -8.50 -26.12
C ASP A 108 34.27 -8.90 -24.63
N GLY A 109 33.58 -8.01 -23.90
CA GLY A 109 33.30 -8.07 -22.45
C GLY A 109 34.45 -7.64 -21.52
N LYS A 110 34.14 -6.93 -20.43
CA LYS A 110 35.10 -6.47 -19.39
C LYS A 110 35.76 -7.62 -18.61
N PHE A 111 35.08 -8.76 -18.46
CA PHE A 111 35.52 -9.90 -17.66
C PHE A 111 35.59 -11.22 -18.45
N LYS A 112 36.38 -12.18 -17.94
CA LYS A 112 36.53 -13.50 -18.55
C LYS A 112 35.30 -14.39 -18.29
N ALA A 113 34.46 -14.56 -19.31
CA ALA A 113 33.32 -15.49 -19.25
C ALA A 113 33.72 -16.93 -18.87
N THR A 114 34.93 -17.38 -19.24
CA THR A 114 35.47 -18.69 -18.86
C THR A 114 35.74 -18.82 -17.35
N LYS A 115 36.06 -17.72 -16.66
CA LYS A 115 36.23 -17.71 -15.20
C LYS A 115 34.88 -17.79 -14.48
N LEU A 116 33.89 -17.06 -14.98
CA LEU A 116 32.50 -17.15 -14.51
C LEU A 116 31.97 -18.57 -14.68
N GLU A 117 32.12 -19.16 -15.88
CA GLU A 117 31.75 -20.55 -16.15
C GLU A 117 32.43 -21.52 -15.18
N ALA A 118 33.76 -21.46 -15.06
CA ALA A 118 34.50 -22.37 -14.18
C ALA A 118 34.07 -22.23 -12.71
N ALA A 119 33.78 -21.01 -12.25
CA ALA A 119 33.34 -20.77 -10.89
C ALA A 119 31.92 -21.31 -10.65
N ILE A 120 30.98 -21.10 -11.57
CA ILE A 120 29.63 -21.68 -11.49
C ILE A 120 29.70 -23.22 -11.54
N LYS A 121 30.46 -23.80 -12.49
CA LYS A 121 30.67 -25.26 -12.59
C LYS A 121 31.24 -25.85 -11.30
N SER A 122 32.14 -25.13 -10.63
CA SER A 122 32.70 -25.57 -9.35
C SER A 122 31.62 -25.65 -8.26
N VAL A 123 30.70 -24.68 -8.20
CA VAL A 123 29.58 -24.68 -7.24
C VAL A 123 28.58 -25.79 -7.58
N VAL A 124 28.24 -25.96 -8.85
CA VAL A 124 27.33 -27.03 -9.28
C VAL A 124 27.92 -28.40 -8.92
N ARG A 125 29.21 -28.62 -9.21
CA ARG A 125 29.89 -29.87 -8.92
C ARG A 125 30.00 -30.16 -7.42
N SER A 126 30.21 -29.15 -6.57
CA SER A 126 30.32 -29.37 -5.12
C SER A 126 29.02 -29.87 -4.49
N ILE A 127 27.86 -29.58 -5.11
CA ILE A 127 26.55 -30.00 -4.61
C ILE A 127 26.03 -31.25 -5.31
N THR A 128 26.18 -31.32 -6.64
CA THR A 128 25.58 -32.40 -7.46
C THR A 128 26.54 -33.54 -7.77
N GLY A 129 27.85 -33.34 -7.56
CA GLY A 129 28.90 -34.25 -8.01
C GLY A 129 29.29 -34.10 -9.49
N ASP A 130 28.47 -33.42 -10.30
CA ASP A 130 28.68 -33.25 -11.75
C ASP A 130 28.52 -31.79 -12.19
N SER A 131 29.57 -31.22 -12.79
CA SER A 131 29.56 -29.84 -13.27
C SER A 131 28.54 -29.58 -14.37
N ASP A 132 28.16 -30.60 -15.12
CA ASP A 132 27.27 -30.52 -16.27
C ASP A 132 25.88 -31.10 -15.97
N SER A 133 25.52 -31.13 -14.68
CA SER A 133 24.19 -31.50 -14.21
C SER A 133 23.08 -30.73 -14.93
N SER A 134 22.04 -31.46 -15.35
CA SER A 134 20.86 -30.91 -16.02
C SER A 134 20.14 -29.87 -15.14
N LEU A 135 19.70 -28.77 -15.77
CA LEU A 135 18.85 -27.79 -15.11
C LEU A 135 17.51 -28.39 -14.68
N LEU A 136 16.92 -29.20 -15.57
CA LEU A 136 15.63 -29.86 -15.33
C LEU A 136 15.78 -30.89 -14.21
N GLU A 137 14.93 -30.80 -13.19
CA GLU A 137 14.85 -31.82 -12.15
C GLU A 137 13.94 -32.97 -12.61
N GLU A 138 14.50 -34.18 -12.64
CA GLU A 138 13.76 -35.41 -12.90
C GLU A 138 13.28 -36.02 -11.58
N GLY A 139 11.97 -36.21 -11.42
CA GLY A 139 11.38 -36.86 -10.25
C GLY A 139 9.95 -36.43 -9.94
N SER A 140 9.20 -37.26 -9.20
CA SER A 140 7.80 -37.02 -8.80
C SER A 140 7.65 -36.34 -7.42
N GLY A 141 8.75 -35.85 -6.84
CA GLY A 141 8.74 -35.17 -5.53
C GLY A 141 8.08 -33.79 -5.58
N LYS A 142 7.62 -33.28 -4.43
CA LYS A 142 7.36 -31.85 -4.25
C LYS A 142 8.72 -31.14 -4.14
N PHE A 143 9.11 -30.40 -5.16
CA PHE A 143 10.31 -29.56 -5.12
C PHE A 143 9.95 -28.13 -5.53
N CYS A 144 10.63 -27.17 -4.89
CA CYS A 144 10.50 -25.76 -5.19
C CYS A 144 10.75 -25.51 -6.68
N ARG A 145 9.75 -24.97 -7.37
CA ARG A 145 9.88 -24.63 -8.78
C ARG A 145 10.82 -23.43 -8.87
N THR A 146 11.83 -23.50 -9.72
CA THR A 146 12.81 -22.41 -9.87
C THR A 146 12.99 -22.05 -11.33
N PHE A 147 13.10 -20.76 -11.62
CA PHE A 147 13.45 -20.30 -12.97
C PHE A 147 14.38 -19.09 -12.92
N VAL A 148 15.11 -18.87 -14.01
CA VAL A 148 15.93 -17.68 -14.19
C VAL A 148 15.59 -16.96 -15.49
N CYS A 149 15.60 -15.64 -15.47
CA CYS A 149 15.32 -14.77 -16.61
C CYS A 149 16.59 -14.46 -17.41
N ALA A 150 16.50 -14.58 -18.73
CA ALA A 150 17.53 -14.15 -19.67
C ALA A 150 16.86 -13.52 -20.90
N LYS A 151 17.66 -13.04 -21.86
CA LYS A 151 17.16 -12.61 -23.17
C LYS A 151 17.89 -13.31 -24.29
N ASN A 152 17.19 -13.57 -25.39
CA ASN A 152 17.84 -13.96 -26.63
C ASN A 152 18.41 -12.69 -27.30
N ALA A 153 19.69 -12.70 -27.67
CA ALA A 153 20.35 -11.52 -28.24
C ALA A 153 19.81 -11.13 -29.63
N VAL A 154 19.07 -12.03 -30.30
CA VAL A 154 18.38 -11.75 -31.58
C VAL A 154 16.94 -11.30 -31.35
N ASN A 155 16.31 -11.75 -30.26
CA ASN A 155 14.94 -11.36 -29.89
C ASN A 155 14.90 -10.85 -28.45
N MET A 156 15.10 -9.54 -28.29
CA MET A 156 15.19 -8.88 -26.98
C MET A 156 13.83 -8.46 -26.40
N GLY A 157 12.72 -8.62 -27.14
CA GLY A 157 11.40 -8.16 -26.70
C GLY A 157 10.76 -9.04 -25.62
N ILE A 158 11.08 -10.34 -25.61
CA ILE A 158 10.43 -11.35 -24.77
C ILE A 158 11.49 -12.00 -23.86
N PRO A 159 11.21 -12.22 -22.56
CA PRO A 159 12.14 -12.87 -21.68
C PRO A 159 12.20 -14.37 -21.99
N VAL A 160 13.41 -14.92 -21.92
CA VAL A 160 13.64 -16.37 -21.94
C VAL A 160 13.69 -16.84 -20.49
N ARG A 161 12.89 -17.85 -20.17
CA ARG A 161 12.81 -18.44 -18.82
C ARG A 161 13.45 -19.82 -18.84
N PHE A 162 14.60 -19.96 -18.22
CA PHE A 162 15.25 -21.25 -17.99
C PHE A 162 14.68 -21.87 -16.72
N ARG A 163 13.99 -23.01 -16.85
CA ARG A 163 13.16 -23.59 -15.79
C ARG A 163 13.73 -24.91 -15.29
N THR A 164 13.60 -25.17 -13.99
CA THR A 164 13.97 -26.46 -13.37
C THR A 164 12.87 -27.51 -13.48
N TYR A 165 11.77 -27.19 -14.18
CA TYR A 165 10.56 -28.00 -14.25
C TYR A 165 9.98 -28.05 -15.66
N PRO A 166 9.20 -29.09 -15.99
CA PRO A 166 8.48 -29.17 -17.25
C PRO A 166 7.44 -28.04 -17.44
N SER A 167 7.28 -27.55 -18.66
CA SER A 167 6.36 -26.48 -19.09
C SER A 167 5.75 -26.85 -20.43
N ARG A 168 4.66 -26.15 -20.80
CA ARG A 168 4.03 -26.28 -22.12
C ARG A 168 4.86 -25.65 -23.24
N GLU A 169 5.75 -24.73 -22.90
CA GLU A 169 6.71 -24.14 -23.83
C GLU A 169 7.85 -25.12 -24.13
N THR A 170 8.45 -25.04 -25.32
CA THR A 170 9.60 -25.88 -25.68
C THR A 170 10.75 -25.70 -24.71
N HIS A 171 11.16 -26.77 -24.03
CA HIS A 171 12.31 -26.76 -23.14
C HIS A 171 13.59 -26.49 -23.91
N ILE A 172 14.34 -25.50 -23.41
CA ILE A 172 15.75 -25.36 -23.77
C ILE A 172 16.50 -26.36 -22.90
N ASN A 173 16.94 -27.46 -23.49
CA ASN A 173 17.78 -28.42 -22.79
C ASN A 173 19.13 -27.74 -22.48
N CYS A 174 19.39 -27.49 -21.20
CA CYS A 174 20.63 -26.90 -20.75
C CYS A 174 20.97 -27.38 -19.33
N THR A 175 22.23 -27.20 -18.99
CA THR A 175 22.79 -27.47 -17.68
C THR A 175 22.53 -26.31 -16.71
N ILE A 176 22.67 -26.57 -15.41
CA ILE A 176 22.52 -25.53 -14.37
C ILE A 176 23.49 -24.36 -14.64
N TRP A 177 24.74 -24.67 -15.02
CA TRP A 177 25.75 -23.64 -15.22
C TRP A 177 25.47 -22.78 -16.48
N GLU A 178 24.91 -23.36 -17.53
CA GLU A 178 24.52 -22.62 -18.73
C GLU A 178 23.41 -21.62 -18.43
N ALA A 179 22.38 -22.03 -17.68
CA ALA A 179 21.30 -21.14 -17.27
C ALA A 179 21.81 -19.98 -16.38
N ALA A 180 22.66 -20.30 -15.39
CA ALA A 180 23.29 -19.31 -14.53
C ALA A 180 24.17 -18.33 -15.34
N ARG A 181 24.95 -18.82 -16.29
CA ARG A 181 25.80 -17.97 -17.14
C ARG A 181 24.99 -17.19 -18.17
N ALA A 182 23.84 -17.67 -18.61
CA ALA A 182 22.92 -16.94 -19.49
C ALA A 182 22.29 -15.75 -18.76
N THR A 183 21.73 -15.98 -17.57
CA THR A 183 21.05 -14.93 -16.80
C THR A 183 22.02 -13.84 -16.35
N SER A 184 23.30 -14.15 -16.08
CA SER A 184 24.30 -13.15 -15.64
C SER A 184 25.24 -12.63 -16.74
N ALA A 185 24.95 -12.91 -18.03
CA ALA A 185 25.77 -12.45 -19.16
C ALA A 185 25.48 -10.99 -19.52
N ALA A 186 25.74 -10.07 -18.58
CA ALA A 186 25.43 -8.66 -18.74
C ALA A 186 26.19 -8.06 -19.94
N PRO A 187 25.50 -7.38 -20.88
CA PRO A 187 26.15 -6.70 -21.99
C PRO A 187 27.29 -5.81 -21.50
N THR A 188 28.40 -5.78 -22.24
CA THR A 188 29.66 -5.07 -21.92
C THR A 188 30.47 -5.65 -20.75
N PHE A 189 29.87 -6.40 -19.82
CA PHE A 189 30.59 -7.10 -18.75
C PHE A 189 31.06 -8.50 -19.18
N PHE A 190 30.17 -9.28 -19.80
CA PHE A 190 30.45 -10.64 -20.22
C PHE A 190 30.03 -10.87 -21.67
N LYS A 191 30.76 -11.76 -22.36
CA LYS A 191 30.36 -12.26 -23.68
C LYS A 191 29.08 -13.07 -23.55
N ARG A 192 28.15 -12.92 -24.50
CA ARG A 192 26.94 -13.74 -24.65
C ARG A 192 27.24 -15.24 -24.66
N ILE A 193 26.32 -16.07 -24.17
CA ILE A 193 26.39 -17.53 -24.23
C ILE A 193 25.66 -18.05 -25.45
N LEU A 194 26.09 -19.20 -25.98
CA LEU A 194 25.37 -19.95 -26.99
C LEU A 194 24.84 -21.22 -26.33
N ILE A 195 23.53 -21.48 -26.42
CA ILE A 195 22.89 -22.68 -25.83
C ILE A 195 22.03 -23.36 -26.90
N GLY A 196 22.01 -24.69 -26.90
CA GLY A 196 21.24 -25.50 -27.85
C GLY A 196 21.81 -25.40 -29.26
N ARG A 197 20.98 -24.96 -30.23
CA ARG A 197 21.39 -24.76 -31.64
C ARG A 197 22.12 -23.42 -31.84
N ASP A 198 23.15 -23.18 -31.04
CA ASP A 198 23.94 -21.94 -31.06
C ASP A 198 23.12 -20.65 -30.88
N GLN A 199 21.99 -20.72 -30.15
CA GLN A 199 21.19 -19.53 -29.90
C GLN A 199 21.88 -18.62 -28.89
N PRO A 200 22.00 -17.31 -29.17
CA PRO A 200 22.72 -16.40 -28.29
C PRO A 200 21.85 -15.88 -27.15
N TYR A 201 22.32 -15.98 -25.91
CA TYR A 201 21.65 -15.45 -24.73
C TYR A 201 22.53 -14.43 -23.96
N ILE A 202 21.86 -13.43 -23.41
CA ILE A 202 22.41 -12.36 -22.58
C ILE A 202 21.55 -12.20 -21.32
N ASP A 203 22.03 -11.36 -20.39
CA ASP A 203 21.36 -11.04 -19.14
C ASP A 203 19.93 -10.51 -19.33
N GLY A 204 19.03 -10.91 -18.42
CA GLY A 204 17.64 -10.47 -18.36
C GLY A 204 17.45 -9.05 -17.81
N GLY A 205 18.48 -8.46 -17.19
CA GLY A 205 18.40 -7.17 -16.50
C GLY A 205 17.93 -6.01 -17.38
N LEU A 206 18.13 -6.08 -18.69
CA LEU A 206 17.55 -5.09 -19.61
C LEU A 206 16.04 -5.32 -19.77
N GLY A 207 15.22 -4.79 -18.86
CA GLY A 207 13.75 -4.78 -18.96
C GLY A 207 13.02 -5.92 -18.24
N TYR A 208 13.74 -6.81 -17.56
CA TYR A 208 13.18 -7.81 -16.64
C TYR A 208 14.08 -7.98 -15.39
N ASN A 209 14.71 -6.91 -14.91
CA ASN A 209 15.67 -7.00 -13.81
C ASN A 209 15.00 -7.33 -12.47
N ASN A 210 13.81 -6.79 -12.25
CA ASN A 210 12.91 -7.21 -11.17
C ASN A 210 11.92 -8.23 -11.76
N PRO A 211 12.02 -9.53 -11.44
CA PRO A 211 11.24 -10.56 -12.11
C PRO A 211 9.83 -10.74 -11.54
N CYS A 212 9.29 -9.82 -10.72
CA CYS A 212 7.97 -9.98 -10.06
C CYS A 212 6.84 -10.35 -11.03
N GLN A 213 6.69 -9.60 -12.14
CA GLN A 213 5.67 -9.91 -13.13
C GLN A 213 5.88 -11.31 -13.72
N THR A 214 7.12 -11.65 -14.06
CA THR A 214 7.46 -12.97 -14.62
C THR A 214 7.20 -14.10 -13.62
N VAL A 215 7.41 -13.87 -12.33
CA VAL A 215 7.08 -14.82 -11.25
C VAL A 215 5.58 -15.05 -11.17
N LEU A 216 4.76 -14.00 -11.26
CA LEU A 216 3.30 -14.16 -11.32
C LEU A 216 2.86 -14.95 -12.56
N ASP A 217 3.37 -14.60 -13.74
CA ASP A 217 3.06 -15.28 -15.00
C ASP A 217 3.43 -16.78 -14.94
N GLU A 218 4.59 -17.12 -14.39
CA GLU A 218 5.00 -18.51 -14.17
C GLU A 218 4.14 -19.22 -13.14
N ALA A 219 3.79 -18.56 -12.03
CA ALA A 219 2.93 -19.12 -11.01
C ALA A 219 1.55 -19.48 -11.58
N ARG A 220 0.98 -18.64 -12.45
CA ARG A 220 -0.28 -18.92 -13.16
C ARG A 220 -0.17 -20.11 -14.07
N SER A 221 0.91 -20.20 -14.83
CA SER A 221 1.17 -21.33 -15.73
C SER A 221 1.27 -22.65 -14.97
N LEU A 222 1.91 -22.65 -13.79
CA LEU A 222 2.17 -23.85 -13.00
C LEU A 222 1.02 -24.27 -12.09
N PHE A 223 0.37 -23.30 -11.46
CA PHE A 223 -0.56 -23.54 -10.36
C PHE A 223 -2.01 -23.18 -10.70
N GLY A 224 -2.29 -22.74 -11.93
CA GLY A 224 -3.62 -22.34 -12.33
C GLY A 224 -4.11 -21.12 -11.54
N ASP A 225 -5.37 -21.11 -11.10
CA ASP A 225 -5.97 -19.94 -10.42
C ASP A 225 -5.86 -20.01 -8.90
N ARG A 226 -4.75 -20.55 -8.43
CA ARG A 226 -4.53 -20.75 -7.00
C ARG A 226 -4.30 -19.41 -6.31
N GLN A 227 -4.69 -19.34 -5.04
CA GLN A 227 -4.52 -18.12 -4.25
C GLN A 227 -3.05 -17.84 -3.94
N VAL A 228 -2.70 -16.57 -3.87
CA VAL A 228 -1.38 -16.09 -3.45
C VAL A 228 -1.44 -15.67 -1.99
N GLY A 229 -0.58 -16.25 -1.17
CA GLY A 229 -0.39 -15.86 0.23
C GLY A 229 0.59 -14.69 0.35
N CYS A 230 1.73 -14.78 -0.34
CA CYS A 230 2.65 -13.65 -0.45
C CYS A 230 3.52 -13.70 -1.72
N LEU A 231 3.87 -12.50 -2.23
CA LEU A 231 4.93 -12.25 -3.18
C LEU A 231 6.04 -11.45 -2.47
N VAL A 232 7.18 -12.09 -2.28
CA VAL A 232 8.37 -11.48 -1.67
C VAL A 232 9.32 -11.05 -2.79
N SER A 233 9.61 -9.77 -2.87
CA SER A 233 10.53 -9.18 -3.84
C SER A 233 11.71 -8.57 -3.10
N ILE A 234 12.91 -9.07 -3.39
CA ILE A 234 14.13 -8.61 -2.73
C ILE A 234 15.03 -7.96 -3.77
N GLY A 235 15.37 -6.70 -3.51
CA GLY A 235 16.22 -5.91 -4.38
C GLY A 235 17.67 -5.87 -3.92
N THR A 236 18.57 -5.55 -4.84
CA THR A 236 20.02 -5.43 -4.58
C THR A 236 20.46 -4.03 -4.14
N GLY A 237 19.55 -3.22 -3.59
CA GLY A 237 19.77 -1.83 -3.20
C GLY A 237 19.55 -0.81 -4.32
N ARG A 238 19.13 0.41 -3.95
CA ARG A 238 18.92 1.52 -4.90
C ARG A 238 20.26 2.03 -5.45
N VAL A 239 20.36 2.06 -6.77
CA VAL A 239 21.50 2.69 -7.48
C VAL A 239 21.23 4.19 -7.56
N GLN A 240 22.26 5.03 -7.46
CA GLN A 240 22.05 6.47 -7.67
C GLN A 240 21.57 6.72 -9.10
N ALA A 241 20.35 7.23 -9.24
CA ALA A 241 19.90 7.91 -10.45
C ALA A 241 20.45 9.35 -10.42
N ILE A 242 21.77 9.54 -10.30
CA ILE A 242 22.31 10.85 -10.70
C ILE A 242 22.05 10.92 -12.20
N ALA A 243 21.52 12.05 -12.69
CA ALA A 243 21.70 12.41 -14.08
C ALA A 243 23.19 12.25 -14.39
N ILE A 244 23.58 11.13 -15.03
CA ILE A 244 24.96 10.91 -15.40
C ILE A 244 25.27 12.02 -16.39
N GLU A 245 25.95 13.07 -15.91
CA GLU A 245 26.41 14.14 -16.78
C GLU A 245 27.23 13.45 -17.86
N ARG A 246 26.77 13.60 -19.11
CA ARG A 246 27.50 13.07 -20.27
C ARG A 246 28.94 13.55 -20.12
N PRO A 247 29.94 12.65 -20.18
CA PRO A 247 31.31 13.04 -19.91
C PRO A 247 31.68 14.22 -20.82
N ARG A 248 32.03 15.36 -20.23
CA ARG A 248 32.69 16.45 -20.98
C ARG A 248 33.97 15.90 -21.57
N TRP A 249 34.46 16.52 -22.65
CA TRP A 249 35.52 16.02 -23.56
C TRP A 249 36.79 15.40 -22.93
N PHE A 250 37.03 15.57 -21.63
CA PHE A 250 38.16 15.02 -20.89
C PHE A 250 37.88 13.78 -19.99
N GLN A 251 36.65 13.21 -19.95
CA GLN A 251 36.30 12.05 -19.09
C GLN A 251 35.91 10.76 -19.85
N GLN A 252 36.53 10.45 -20.99
CA GLN A 252 36.25 9.20 -21.71
C GLN A 252 36.98 7.99 -21.10
N VAL A 253 36.40 7.39 -20.06
CA VAL A 253 36.89 6.09 -19.52
C VAL A 253 35.78 5.02 -19.49
N ILE A 254 34.50 5.38 -19.52
CA ILE A 254 33.38 4.43 -19.51
C ILE A 254 32.57 4.56 -20.82
N PRO A 255 32.36 3.46 -21.58
CA PRO A 255 31.53 3.48 -22.78
C PRO A 255 30.07 3.84 -22.45
N THR A 256 29.46 4.73 -23.24
CA THR A 256 28.09 5.26 -23.02
C THR A 256 27.01 4.18 -22.98
N ASN A 257 27.16 3.11 -23.77
CA ASN A 257 26.23 1.98 -23.78
C ASN A 257 26.17 1.21 -22.44
N VAL A 258 27.22 1.26 -21.61
CA VAL A 258 27.19 0.67 -20.25
C VAL A 258 26.31 1.50 -19.33
N ILE A 259 26.44 2.83 -19.43
CA ILE A 259 25.65 3.80 -18.68
C ILE A 259 24.17 3.64 -19.04
N ASP A 260 23.84 3.60 -20.33
CA ASP A 260 22.46 3.44 -20.80
C ASP A 260 21.84 2.12 -20.30
N ALA A 261 22.62 1.03 -20.29
CA ALA A 261 22.17 -0.26 -19.78
C ALA A 261 21.91 -0.23 -18.26
N LEU A 262 22.77 0.40 -17.47
CA LEU A 262 22.61 0.55 -16.02
C LEU A 262 21.40 1.42 -15.66
N VAL A 263 21.19 2.51 -16.40
CA VAL A 263 20.01 3.36 -16.26
C VAL A 263 18.75 2.56 -16.59
N ALA A 264 18.73 1.83 -17.71
CA ALA A 264 17.59 1.01 -18.10
C ALA A 264 17.25 -0.06 -17.05
N ILE A 265 18.25 -0.75 -16.49
CA ILE A 265 18.07 -1.72 -15.40
C ILE A 265 17.45 -1.07 -14.15
N THR A 266 17.95 0.11 -13.76
CA THR A 266 17.50 0.81 -12.55
C THR A 266 16.06 1.29 -12.70
N THR A 267 15.75 1.94 -13.83
CA THR A 267 14.40 2.40 -14.16
C THR A 267 13.42 1.24 -14.23
N ASP A 268 13.83 0.09 -14.75
CA ASP A 268 13.00 -1.11 -14.84
C ASP A 268 12.62 -1.68 -13.45
N CYS A 269 13.57 -1.71 -12.50
CA CYS A 269 13.31 -2.19 -11.14
C CYS A 269 12.28 -1.33 -10.42
N GLU A 270 12.46 -0.01 -10.49
CA GLU A 270 11.59 0.96 -9.82
C GLU A 270 10.21 0.96 -10.47
N ARG A 271 10.14 0.93 -11.80
CA ARG A 271 8.87 0.81 -12.54
C ARG A 271 8.11 -0.46 -12.15
N THR A 272 8.78 -1.62 -12.19
CA THR A 272 8.14 -2.90 -11.82
C THR A 272 7.69 -2.87 -10.36
N HIS A 273 8.48 -2.29 -9.46
CA HIS A 273 8.10 -2.13 -8.07
C HIS A 273 6.87 -1.25 -7.91
N GLN A 274 6.80 -0.11 -8.59
CA GLN A 274 5.63 0.79 -8.59
C GLN A 274 4.38 0.06 -9.10
N GLU A 275 4.48 -0.61 -10.24
CA GLU A 275 3.37 -1.41 -10.81
C GLU A 275 2.89 -2.49 -9.84
N MET A 276 3.80 -3.18 -9.13
CA MET A 276 3.42 -4.16 -8.10
C MET A 276 2.81 -3.47 -6.87
N SER A 277 3.39 -2.38 -6.39
CA SER A 277 2.85 -1.64 -5.23
C SER A 277 1.42 -1.17 -5.50
N GLU A 278 1.13 -0.64 -6.69
CA GLU A 278 -0.23 -0.25 -7.10
C GLU A 278 -1.15 -1.47 -7.17
N ARG A 279 -0.69 -2.55 -7.81
CA ARG A 279 -1.48 -3.79 -7.97
C ARG A 279 -1.85 -4.43 -6.64
N PHE A 280 -0.97 -4.35 -5.64
CA PHE A 280 -1.17 -4.94 -4.32
C PHE A 280 -1.58 -3.91 -3.26
N ALA A 281 -1.85 -2.63 -3.62
CA ALA A 281 -2.11 -1.55 -2.67
C ALA A 281 -3.27 -1.83 -1.69
N LYS A 282 -4.27 -2.60 -2.14
CA LYS A 282 -5.46 -2.98 -1.36
C LYS A 282 -5.31 -4.31 -0.62
N LEU A 283 -4.17 -5.00 -0.77
CA LEU A 283 -3.93 -6.34 -0.23
C LEU A 283 -2.87 -6.27 0.86
N SER A 284 -3.31 -6.07 2.10
CA SER A 284 -2.42 -6.00 3.26
C SER A 284 -1.58 -7.27 3.39
N ASN A 285 -0.27 -7.12 3.64
CA ASN A 285 0.64 -8.23 3.88
C ASN A 285 0.68 -9.31 2.78
N THR A 286 0.42 -8.93 1.51
CA THR A 286 0.55 -9.86 0.36
C THR A 286 1.78 -9.57 -0.49
N TYR A 287 2.18 -8.31 -0.68
CA TYR A 287 3.40 -7.94 -1.40
C TYR A 287 4.44 -7.33 -0.46
N PHE A 288 5.64 -7.90 -0.45
CA PHE A 288 6.75 -7.44 0.37
C PHE A 288 7.91 -7.05 -0.54
N ARG A 289 8.18 -5.74 -0.65
CA ARG A 289 9.43 -5.24 -1.21
C ARG A 289 10.43 -4.97 -0.08
N LEU A 290 11.57 -5.65 -0.15
CA LEU A 290 12.74 -5.47 0.72
C LEU A 290 13.91 -5.02 -0.15
N ASN A 291 14.36 -3.79 0.01
CA ASN A 291 15.39 -3.20 -0.83
C ASN A 291 16.15 -2.15 -0.03
N VAL A 292 17.48 -2.18 -0.05
CA VAL A 292 18.30 -1.23 0.71
C VAL A 292 18.22 0.15 0.05
N GLU A 293 17.58 1.10 0.74
CA GLU A 293 17.24 2.42 0.21
C GLU A 293 18.42 3.39 0.18
N GLN A 294 19.34 3.29 1.14
CA GLN A 294 20.50 4.18 1.27
C GLN A 294 21.81 3.41 1.53
N GLY A 295 22.93 3.96 1.07
CA GLY A 295 24.29 3.42 1.21
C GLY A 295 24.78 2.59 0.01
N MET A 296 23.87 2.14 -0.85
CA MET A 296 24.20 1.27 -2.01
C MET A 296 24.49 2.04 -3.30
N GLN A 297 24.29 3.36 -3.30
CA GLN A 297 24.31 4.22 -4.49
C GLN A 297 25.68 4.28 -5.19
N GLY A 298 26.77 4.20 -4.44
CA GLY A 298 28.15 4.33 -4.93
C GLY A 298 28.90 3.00 -5.10
N ILE A 299 28.18 1.86 -5.10
CA ILE A 299 28.76 0.52 -5.25
C ILE A 299 28.48 0.02 -6.66
N GLU A 300 29.52 -0.11 -7.49
CA GLU A 300 29.36 -0.67 -8.84
C GLU A 300 29.14 -2.18 -8.79
N LEU A 301 28.50 -2.73 -9.84
CA LEU A 301 28.17 -4.15 -9.99
C LEU A 301 29.37 -5.11 -9.86
N SER A 302 30.61 -4.61 -10.01
CA SER A 302 31.84 -5.41 -10.06
C SER A 302 32.86 -5.12 -8.95
N GLU A 303 32.56 -4.23 -8.01
CA GLU A 303 33.49 -3.80 -6.96
C GLU A 303 33.54 -4.77 -5.77
N TRP A 304 33.99 -6.00 -6.01
CA TRP A 304 34.01 -7.07 -4.99
C TRP A 304 34.75 -6.71 -3.68
N GLU A 305 35.64 -5.73 -3.70
CA GLU A 305 36.32 -5.19 -2.51
C GLU A 305 35.35 -4.47 -1.54
N LYS A 306 34.16 -4.07 -2.01
CA LYS A 306 33.11 -3.41 -1.23
C LYS A 306 32.04 -4.37 -0.69
N LEU A 307 32.26 -5.69 -0.70
CA LEU A 307 31.30 -6.67 -0.14
C LEU A 307 31.01 -6.40 1.36
N SER A 308 32.01 -6.00 2.14
CA SER A 308 31.82 -5.62 3.55
C SER A 308 30.97 -4.35 3.70
N THR A 309 31.05 -3.42 2.75
CA THR A 309 30.20 -2.23 2.70
C THR A 309 28.75 -2.59 2.38
N VAL A 310 28.54 -3.51 1.42
CA VAL A 310 27.20 -4.08 1.12
C VAL A 310 26.61 -4.73 2.38
N GLU A 311 27.38 -5.55 3.08
CA GLU A 311 26.94 -6.20 4.32
C GLU A 311 26.57 -5.16 5.38
N ALA A 312 27.44 -4.17 5.65
CA ALA A 312 27.19 -3.15 6.65
C ALA A 312 25.90 -2.35 6.40
N HIS A 313 25.66 -1.91 5.15
CA HIS A 313 24.44 -1.19 4.80
C HIS A 313 23.19 -2.08 4.87
N THR A 314 23.30 -3.35 4.48
CA THR A 314 22.17 -4.29 4.57
C THR A 314 21.79 -4.57 6.03
N VAL A 315 22.79 -4.79 6.89
CA VAL A 315 22.57 -4.99 8.33
C VAL A 315 21.97 -3.75 8.97
N GLN A 316 22.40 -2.55 8.57
CA GLN A 316 21.80 -1.31 9.05
C GLN A 316 20.34 -1.19 8.60
N TYR A 317 20.05 -1.43 7.33
CA TYR A 317 18.68 -1.43 6.78
C TYR A 317 17.74 -2.35 7.56
N MET A 318 18.18 -3.58 7.87
CA MET A 318 17.37 -4.53 8.64
C MET A 318 17.14 -4.14 10.11
N LYS A 319 17.86 -3.14 10.63
CA LYS A 319 17.66 -2.59 11.98
C LYS A 319 16.69 -1.41 12.00
N GLU A 320 16.28 -0.89 10.86
CA GLU A 320 15.27 0.17 10.79
C GLU A 320 13.92 -0.37 11.28
N ARG A 321 13.22 0.39 12.13
CA ARG A 321 11.98 -0.06 12.79
C ARG A 321 10.93 -0.55 11.79
N GLU A 322 10.70 0.21 10.72
CA GLU A 322 9.75 -0.13 9.67
C GLU A 322 10.12 -1.44 8.94
N VAL A 323 11.42 -1.68 8.75
CA VAL A 323 11.92 -2.91 8.12
C VAL A 323 11.78 -4.10 9.06
N GLN A 324 12.04 -3.93 10.36
CA GLN A 324 11.82 -4.97 11.36
C GLN A 324 10.34 -5.37 11.45
N GLU A 325 9.43 -4.39 11.46
CA GLU A 325 7.98 -4.63 11.43
C GLU A 325 7.56 -5.38 10.15
N LYS A 326 8.09 -4.97 9.00
CA LYS A 326 7.86 -5.64 7.71
C LYS A 326 8.40 -7.08 7.70
N LEU A 327 9.60 -7.32 8.23
CA LEU A 327 10.20 -8.66 8.35
C LEU A 327 9.39 -9.56 9.27
N ALA A 328 8.96 -9.06 10.44
CA ALA A 328 8.11 -9.81 11.36
C ALA A 328 6.76 -10.17 10.72
N SER A 329 6.12 -9.23 10.03
CA SER A 329 4.89 -9.49 9.26
C SER A 329 5.10 -10.56 8.19
N LEU A 330 6.21 -10.46 7.44
CA LEU A 330 6.56 -11.44 6.41
C LEU A 330 6.74 -12.85 6.98
N VAL A 331 7.47 -12.99 8.09
CA VAL A 331 7.69 -14.28 8.76
C VAL A 331 6.34 -14.89 9.16
N GLY A 332 5.46 -14.10 9.79
CA GLY A 332 4.12 -14.53 10.18
C GLY A 332 3.26 -15.00 8.98
N VAL A 333 3.31 -14.28 7.85
CA VAL A 333 2.60 -14.66 6.62
C VAL A 333 3.18 -15.94 5.99
N ILE A 334 4.49 -16.11 5.96
CA ILE A 334 5.12 -17.33 5.41
C ILE A 334 4.74 -18.56 6.25
N GLN A 335 4.66 -18.42 7.58
CA GLN A 335 4.24 -19.49 8.48
C GLN A 335 2.76 -19.83 8.33
N SER A 336 1.90 -18.81 8.24
CA SER A 336 0.44 -18.98 8.23
C SER A 336 -0.17 -18.19 7.06
N PRO A 337 0.05 -18.65 5.82
CA PRO A 337 -0.37 -17.90 4.64
C PRO A 337 -1.89 -17.83 4.56
N ARG A 338 -2.41 -16.61 4.41
CA ARG A 338 -3.84 -16.36 4.24
C ARG A 338 -4.21 -16.31 2.76
N ALA A 339 -5.38 -16.85 2.45
CA ALA A 339 -5.99 -16.77 1.13
C ALA A 339 -6.52 -15.36 0.86
N GLN A 340 -5.76 -14.52 0.15
CA GLN A 340 -6.18 -13.12 -0.10
C GLN A 340 -6.68 -12.87 -1.52
N VAL A 341 -5.95 -13.35 -2.54
CA VAL A 341 -6.21 -13.02 -3.95
C VAL A 341 -5.83 -14.19 -4.85
N THR A 342 -6.51 -14.38 -5.98
CA THR A 342 -6.15 -15.41 -6.96
C THR A 342 -5.11 -14.91 -7.98
N LEU A 343 -4.37 -15.84 -8.59
CA LEU A 343 -3.40 -15.50 -9.64
C LEU A 343 -4.07 -14.82 -10.85
N GLU A 344 -5.30 -15.18 -11.23
CA GLU A 344 -6.02 -14.54 -12.34
C GLU A 344 -6.34 -13.08 -12.04
N GLN A 345 -6.74 -12.77 -10.80
CA GLN A 345 -6.98 -11.40 -10.35
C GLN A 345 -5.71 -10.55 -10.37
N LEU A 346 -4.53 -11.17 -10.16
CA LEU A 346 -3.24 -10.47 -10.15
C LEU A 346 -2.60 -10.31 -11.54
N ILE A 347 -2.96 -11.09 -12.54
CA ILE A 347 -2.23 -11.16 -13.83
C ILE A 347 -3.01 -10.56 -14.99
N SER A 348 -4.34 -10.52 -14.91
CA SER A 348 -5.16 -9.97 -16.00
C SER A 348 -4.67 -8.57 -16.41
N PRO A 349 -4.24 -8.39 -17.68
CA PRO A 349 -3.75 -7.11 -18.15
C PRO A 349 -4.90 -6.10 -18.11
N TRP A 350 -4.70 -5.01 -17.38
CA TRP A 350 -5.49 -3.79 -17.56
C TRP A 350 -5.24 -3.33 -19.01
N PRO A 351 -6.17 -3.62 -19.94
CA PRO A 351 -7.35 -2.78 -20.11
C PRO A 351 -8.60 -3.60 -20.45
N LEU A 352 -9.50 -3.75 -19.49
CA LEU A 352 -10.92 -3.96 -19.79
C LEU A 352 -11.65 -2.84 -19.08
N THR A 353 -12.19 -1.95 -19.92
CA THR A 353 -13.31 -1.03 -19.70
C THR A 353 -13.68 -0.74 -18.25
N ASP A 354 -13.77 0.55 -17.97
CA ASP A 354 -14.50 1.27 -16.91
C ASP A 354 -15.49 0.44 -16.04
N LEU A 355 -16.15 -0.58 -16.58
CA LEU A 355 -16.89 -1.61 -15.87
C LEU A 355 -16.10 -2.43 -14.82
N ALA A 356 -14.89 -2.95 -15.09
CA ALA A 356 -14.20 -3.81 -14.11
C ALA A 356 -13.56 -3.02 -12.96
N VAL A 357 -13.12 -1.80 -13.27
CA VAL A 357 -12.69 -0.83 -12.27
C VAL A 357 -13.89 -0.32 -11.48
N ARG A 358 -15.06 -0.12 -12.09
CA ARG A 358 -16.33 0.03 -11.34
C ARG A 358 -16.62 -1.19 -10.46
N LYS A 359 -16.37 -2.42 -10.92
CA LYS A 359 -16.70 -3.67 -10.18
C LYS A 359 -15.80 -4.01 -8.99
N ILE A 360 -14.54 -3.54 -8.93
CA ILE A 360 -13.76 -3.53 -7.67
C ILE A 360 -13.95 -2.21 -6.90
N ARG A 361 -14.41 -1.14 -7.56
CA ARG A 361 -14.81 0.12 -6.90
C ARG A 361 -16.21 0.08 -6.26
N GLU A 362 -17.01 -0.95 -6.52
CA GLU A 362 -18.39 -1.02 -6.01
C GLU A 362 -18.50 -1.54 -4.59
N ARG A 363 -17.43 -2.04 -3.97
CA ARG A 363 -17.44 -2.16 -2.50
C ARG A 363 -16.96 -0.85 -1.92
N LYS A 364 -17.89 -0.09 -1.34
CA LYS A 364 -17.58 1.09 -0.53
C LYS A 364 -16.58 0.69 0.55
N LEU A 365 -15.34 1.16 0.40
CA LEU A 365 -14.26 0.89 1.35
C LEU A 365 -14.58 1.64 2.64
N CYS A 366 -14.41 0.98 3.78
CA CYS A 366 -14.51 1.64 5.08
C CYS A 366 -13.41 2.72 5.16
N PRO A 367 -13.74 4.00 5.37
CA PRO A 367 -12.74 5.06 5.43
C PRO A 367 -11.82 4.90 6.65
N PRO A 368 -10.55 5.34 6.59
CA PRO A 368 -9.68 5.35 7.77
C PRO A 368 -10.12 6.44 8.77
N PRO A 369 -9.86 6.26 10.08
CA PRO A 369 -10.03 7.35 11.04
C PRO A 369 -9.03 8.49 10.76
N VAL A 370 -9.33 9.69 11.26
CA VAL A 370 -8.40 10.82 11.19
C VAL A 370 -7.15 10.58 12.03
N GLU A 371 -5.97 10.98 11.53
CA GLU A 371 -4.69 10.83 12.25
C GLU A 371 -4.69 11.54 13.62
N SER A 372 -5.45 12.63 13.74
CA SER A 372 -5.58 13.42 14.97
C SER A 372 -6.59 12.85 15.98
N PHE A 373 -7.06 11.61 15.80
CA PHE A 373 -7.98 10.99 16.75
C PHE A 373 -7.35 10.89 18.15
N MET A 374 -8.05 11.42 19.17
CA MET A 374 -7.58 11.45 20.56
C MET A 374 -8.66 10.89 21.50
N GLY A 375 -8.23 10.11 22.50
CA GLY A 375 -9.07 9.71 23.63
C GLY A 375 -9.98 8.52 23.40
N ARG A 376 -11.09 8.48 24.15
CA ARG A 376 -12.19 7.48 24.07
C ARG A 376 -11.78 6.03 24.35
N LYS A 377 -10.69 5.85 25.11
CA LYS A 377 -10.13 4.52 25.44
C LYS A 377 -11.12 3.64 26.21
N ASP A 378 -11.97 4.25 27.04
CA ASP A 378 -13.04 3.61 27.79
C ASP A 378 -14.09 2.99 26.85
N ILE A 379 -14.59 3.76 25.89
CA ILE A 379 -15.60 3.29 24.93
C ILE A 379 -14.99 2.26 23.98
N LEU A 380 -13.77 2.48 23.47
CA LEU A 380 -13.06 1.49 22.66
C LEU A 380 -12.87 0.17 23.40
N ALA A 381 -12.47 0.22 24.68
CA ALA A 381 -12.32 -0.97 25.51
C ALA A 381 -13.67 -1.68 25.72
N GLN A 382 -14.76 -0.94 25.94
CA GLN A 382 -16.11 -1.49 26.02
C GLN A 382 -16.51 -2.20 24.72
N MET A 383 -16.27 -1.59 23.56
CA MET A 383 -16.57 -2.17 22.25
C MET A 383 -15.78 -3.47 22.01
N HIS A 384 -14.46 -3.44 22.23
CA HIS A 384 -13.63 -4.65 22.10
C HIS A 384 -14.08 -5.77 23.03
N LEU A 385 -14.41 -5.45 24.29
CA LEU A 385 -14.91 -6.42 25.24
C LEU A 385 -16.27 -7.00 24.79
N TYR A 386 -17.20 -6.14 24.38
CA TYR A 386 -18.55 -6.53 23.98
C TYR A 386 -18.54 -7.50 22.81
N PHE A 387 -17.84 -7.17 21.72
CA PHE A 387 -17.78 -8.04 20.55
C PHE A 387 -16.97 -9.32 20.80
N ARG A 388 -15.95 -9.29 21.68
CA ARG A 388 -15.17 -10.49 22.04
C ARG A 388 -15.99 -11.49 22.86
N LEU A 389 -16.79 -11.03 23.82
CA LEU A 389 -17.54 -11.90 24.74
C LEU A 389 -18.77 -12.56 24.10
N ASN A 390 -19.25 -12.05 22.97
CA ASN A 390 -20.53 -12.46 22.38
C ASN A 390 -20.39 -13.17 21.01
N SER A 391 -19.22 -13.74 20.70
CA SER A 391 -18.86 -14.32 19.39
C SER A 391 -19.76 -15.43 18.81
N ASN A 392 -20.67 -15.99 19.60
CA ASN A 392 -21.57 -17.09 19.21
C ASN A 392 -23.01 -16.65 18.84
N ARG A 393 -23.31 -15.35 18.86
CA ARG A 393 -24.61 -14.78 18.51
C ARG A 393 -24.45 -13.49 17.73
N GLN A 394 -25.52 -13.02 17.08
CA GLN A 394 -25.49 -11.69 16.47
C GLN A 394 -25.26 -10.63 17.54
N CYS A 395 -24.27 -9.77 17.31
CA CYS A 395 -23.89 -8.72 18.24
C CYS A 395 -24.10 -7.36 17.60
N THR A 396 -24.97 -6.54 18.18
CA THR A 396 -25.17 -5.15 17.75
C THR A 396 -24.61 -4.22 18.80
N PHE A 397 -23.74 -3.30 18.40
CA PHE A 397 -23.24 -2.21 19.24
C PHE A 397 -23.69 -0.85 18.67
N VAL A 398 -24.20 0.04 19.52
CA VAL A 398 -24.73 1.34 19.12
C VAL A 398 -23.94 2.48 19.78
N LEU A 399 -23.27 3.28 18.96
CA LEU A 399 -22.69 4.56 19.35
C LEU A 399 -23.73 5.66 19.11
N HIS A 400 -24.26 6.25 20.19
CA HIS A 400 -25.25 7.33 20.11
C HIS A 400 -24.79 8.61 20.77
N GLY A 401 -25.29 9.77 20.33
CA GLY A 401 -24.92 11.07 20.90
C GLY A 401 -25.08 12.22 19.91
N LEU A 402 -24.75 13.44 20.35
CA LEU A 402 -24.89 14.65 19.55
C LEU A 402 -24.10 14.59 18.23
N GLY A 403 -24.54 15.33 17.21
CA GLY A 403 -23.74 15.53 15.99
C GLY A 403 -22.33 16.03 16.35
N GLY A 404 -21.31 15.73 15.54
CA GLY A 404 -19.95 16.25 15.78
C GLY A 404 -19.20 15.74 17.02
N SER A 405 -19.79 14.83 17.83
CA SER A 405 -19.11 14.27 19.02
C SER A 405 -18.02 13.23 18.71
N GLY A 406 -17.87 12.84 17.44
CA GLY A 406 -16.83 11.90 16.98
C GLY A 406 -17.26 10.44 16.87
N LYS A 407 -18.57 10.12 16.87
CA LYS A 407 -19.08 8.75 16.76
C LYS A 407 -18.53 7.97 15.56
N SER A 408 -18.60 8.55 14.37
CA SER A 408 -18.07 7.92 13.14
C SER A 408 -16.57 7.69 13.28
N GLN A 409 -15.80 8.69 13.74
CA GLN A 409 -14.36 8.54 13.96
C GLN A 409 -14.01 7.46 15.00
N LEU A 410 -14.82 7.34 16.06
CA LEU A 410 -14.68 6.29 17.06
C LEU A 410 -14.98 4.89 16.50
N ALA A 411 -16.01 4.76 15.66
CA ALA A 411 -16.32 3.52 14.96
C ALA A 411 -15.19 3.11 14.00
N LEU A 412 -14.65 4.06 13.23
CA LEU A 412 -13.53 3.82 12.32
C LEU A 412 -12.24 3.47 13.08
N LYS A 413 -11.99 4.10 14.22
CA LYS A 413 -10.84 3.78 15.09
C LYS A 413 -10.95 2.37 15.66
N PHE A 414 -12.13 1.99 16.14
CA PHE A 414 -12.39 0.63 16.59
C PHE A 414 -12.17 -0.40 15.46
N VAL A 415 -12.63 -0.09 14.25
CA VAL A 415 -12.41 -0.91 13.05
C VAL A 415 -10.92 -1.09 12.76
N GLU A 416 -10.15 0.00 12.79
CA GLU A 416 -8.69 -0.02 12.56
C GLU A 416 -7.95 -0.88 13.59
N GLU A 417 -8.33 -0.82 14.87
CA GLU A 417 -7.70 -1.58 15.97
C GLU A 417 -8.18 -3.05 16.04
N SER A 418 -9.30 -3.38 15.39
CA SER A 418 -9.95 -4.69 15.49
C SER A 418 -9.39 -5.71 14.51
N THR A 419 -8.67 -6.70 15.02
CA THR A 419 -8.16 -7.85 14.23
C THR A 419 -9.11 -9.05 14.18
N GLN A 420 -10.23 -8.98 14.92
CA GLN A 420 -11.16 -10.10 15.08
C GLN A 420 -12.14 -10.28 13.92
N PHE A 421 -12.33 -9.25 13.09
CA PHE A 421 -13.25 -9.29 11.97
C PHE A 421 -12.53 -9.64 10.67
N SER A 422 -13.06 -10.59 9.91
CA SER A 422 -12.50 -11.01 8.62
C SER A 422 -12.80 -10.02 7.50
N ASP A 423 -13.97 -9.41 7.56
CA ASP A 423 -14.52 -8.51 6.54
C ASP A 423 -15.29 -7.40 7.24
N ILE A 424 -15.21 -6.18 6.70
CA ILE A 424 -15.89 -4.99 7.21
C ILE A 424 -16.68 -4.37 6.07
N PHE A 425 -17.98 -4.25 6.27
CA PHE A 425 -18.92 -3.68 5.31
C PHE A 425 -19.40 -2.33 5.84
N TYR A 426 -19.06 -1.24 5.15
CA TYR A 426 -19.48 0.11 5.51
C TYR A 426 -20.72 0.50 4.72
N VAL A 427 -21.75 0.98 5.43
CA VAL A 427 -23.04 1.37 4.87
C VAL A 427 -23.40 2.76 5.37
N ASP A 428 -23.65 3.68 4.45
CA ASP A 428 -24.18 5.00 4.76
C ASP A 428 -25.70 4.94 4.98
N ALA A 429 -26.08 5.01 6.25
CA ALA A 429 -27.44 4.96 6.72
C ALA A 429 -28.10 6.34 6.87
N THR A 430 -27.58 7.38 6.21
CA THR A 430 -28.14 8.75 6.23
C THR A 430 -29.63 8.78 5.85
N ASN A 431 -30.02 7.97 4.87
CA ASN A 431 -31.42 7.77 4.47
C ASN A 431 -31.61 6.38 3.84
N GLU A 432 -32.87 6.01 3.57
CA GLU A 432 -33.18 4.70 2.98
C GLU A 432 -32.48 4.47 1.64
N GLN A 433 -32.42 5.48 0.77
CA GLN A 433 -31.85 5.33 -0.58
C GLN A 433 -30.35 5.03 -0.55
N THR A 434 -29.57 5.76 0.26
CA THR A 434 -28.12 5.52 0.39
C THR A 434 -27.86 4.16 1.01
N LEU A 435 -28.63 3.81 2.04
CA LEU A 435 -28.52 2.53 2.73
C LEU A 435 -28.77 1.35 1.79
N ARG A 436 -29.85 1.41 1.01
CA ARG A 436 -30.19 0.35 0.05
C ARG A 436 -29.12 0.20 -1.02
N THR A 437 -28.66 1.33 -1.56
CA THR A 437 -27.61 1.36 -2.59
C THR A 437 -26.33 0.68 -2.08
N ASP A 438 -25.90 1.02 -0.86
CA ASP A 438 -24.70 0.44 -0.26
C ASP A 438 -24.91 -1.06 0.08
N LEU A 439 -26.06 -1.48 0.61
CA LEU A 439 -26.36 -2.89 0.91
C LEU A 439 -26.45 -3.76 -0.35
N GLU A 440 -27.06 -3.26 -1.43
CA GLU A 440 -27.16 -3.95 -2.72
C GLU A 440 -25.77 -4.24 -3.31
N SER A 441 -24.76 -3.42 -2.98
CA SER A 441 -23.37 -3.58 -3.42
C SER A 441 -22.54 -4.61 -2.63
N ILE A 442 -23.02 -5.06 -1.46
CA ILE A 442 -22.26 -5.95 -0.58
C ILE A 442 -22.07 -7.35 -1.18
N ALA A 443 -23.15 -7.93 -1.69
CA ALA A 443 -23.11 -9.27 -2.27
C ALA A 443 -22.30 -9.30 -3.58
N PRO A 444 -21.59 -10.41 -3.85
CA PRO A 444 -20.87 -10.55 -5.11
C PRO A 444 -21.85 -10.63 -6.29
N GLU A 445 -21.46 -10.12 -7.47
CA GLU A 445 -22.33 -9.99 -8.66
C GLU A 445 -23.00 -11.27 -9.16
N ASN A 446 -22.55 -12.45 -8.73
CA ASN A 446 -23.21 -13.72 -9.05
C ASN A 446 -24.45 -13.98 -8.18
N VAL A 447 -24.75 -13.07 -7.26
CA VAL A 447 -25.96 -12.97 -6.46
C VAL A 447 -26.76 -11.79 -7.03
N GLU A 448 -28.07 -11.92 -7.08
CA GLU A 448 -28.95 -10.83 -7.50
C GLU A 448 -28.74 -9.60 -6.61
N GLN A 449 -28.49 -8.44 -7.23
CA GLN A 449 -28.25 -7.17 -6.54
C GLN A 449 -29.56 -6.62 -5.97
N SER A 450 -29.94 -7.17 -4.82
CA SER A 450 -31.06 -6.70 -4.02
C SER A 450 -30.66 -6.74 -2.54
N VAL A 451 -31.23 -5.85 -1.73
CA VAL A 451 -31.01 -5.83 -0.28
C VAL A 451 -31.24 -7.21 0.34
N ASP A 452 -32.36 -7.86 0.01
CA ASP A 452 -32.74 -9.15 0.61
C ASP A 452 -31.74 -10.27 0.32
N GLU A 453 -31.20 -10.30 -0.90
CA GLU A 453 -30.19 -11.27 -1.30
C GLU A 453 -28.83 -10.97 -0.65
N SER A 454 -28.46 -9.69 -0.52
CA SER A 454 -27.27 -9.27 0.21
C SER A 454 -27.30 -9.66 1.68
N LEU A 455 -28.44 -9.45 2.35
CA LEU A 455 -28.62 -9.85 3.74
C LEU A 455 -28.59 -11.38 3.90
N ARG A 456 -29.19 -12.13 2.97
CA ARG A 456 -29.12 -13.60 2.95
C ARG A 456 -27.71 -14.11 2.69
N TRP A 457 -26.97 -13.45 1.81
CA TRP A 457 -25.57 -13.75 1.56
C TRP A 457 -24.73 -13.52 2.81
N LEU A 458 -24.83 -12.35 3.46
CA LEU A 458 -24.15 -12.06 4.73
C LEU A 458 -24.46 -13.11 5.80
N ALA A 459 -25.74 -13.50 5.91
CA ALA A 459 -26.15 -14.53 6.85
C ALA A 459 -25.52 -15.90 6.57
N SER A 460 -25.34 -16.25 5.29
CA SER A 460 -24.66 -17.50 4.88
C SER A 460 -23.17 -17.52 5.23
N GLN A 461 -22.50 -16.36 5.27
CA GLN A 461 -21.07 -16.26 5.54
C GLN A 461 -20.72 -16.43 7.02
N ALA A 462 -21.66 -16.13 7.93
CA ALA A 462 -21.40 -16.10 9.37
C ALA A 462 -20.99 -17.45 9.99
N LYS A 463 -21.13 -18.57 9.26
CA LYS A 463 -20.63 -19.89 9.68
C LYS A 463 -19.11 -20.05 9.51
N ASN A 464 -18.51 -19.30 8.59
CA ASN A 464 -17.12 -19.47 8.16
C ASN A 464 -16.25 -18.24 8.44
N SER A 465 -16.87 -17.10 8.76
CA SER A 465 -16.16 -15.83 8.95
C SER A 465 -16.86 -14.94 9.98
N GLN A 466 -16.10 -14.09 10.66
CA GLN A 466 -16.59 -13.11 11.63
C GLN A 466 -16.58 -11.74 10.95
N TRP A 467 -17.63 -11.38 10.24
CA TRP A 467 -17.71 -10.08 9.57
C TRP A 467 -18.35 -9.01 10.47
N LEU A 468 -18.11 -7.73 10.15
CA LEU A 468 -18.73 -6.57 10.78
C LEU A 468 -19.48 -5.73 9.72
N LEU A 469 -20.73 -5.39 10.00
CA LEU A 469 -21.55 -4.46 9.22
C LEU A 469 -21.69 -3.14 9.98
N LEU A 470 -21.07 -2.08 9.48
CA LEU A 470 -21.09 -0.74 10.06
C LEU A 470 -22.12 0.12 9.34
N PHE A 471 -23.21 0.48 10.04
CA PHE A 471 -24.17 1.49 9.63
C PHE A 471 -23.74 2.85 10.21
N ASP A 472 -23.25 3.75 9.37
CA ASP A 472 -22.84 5.08 9.78
C ASP A 472 -23.96 6.10 9.50
N ASN A 473 -24.09 7.11 10.35
CA ASN A 473 -25.05 8.21 10.20
C ASN A 473 -26.53 7.79 10.16
N ALA A 474 -26.91 6.74 10.92
CA ALA A 474 -28.28 6.23 11.01
C ALA A 474 -29.20 7.16 11.85
N ASP A 475 -29.33 8.42 11.43
CA ASP A 475 -29.98 9.48 12.19
C ASP A 475 -31.49 9.60 11.90
N ASP A 476 -31.94 9.10 10.75
CA ASP A 476 -33.33 9.14 10.31
C ASP A 476 -34.22 8.30 11.25
N VAL A 477 -35.21 8.96 11.87
CA VAL A 477 -36.13 8.34 12.83
C VAL A 477 -37.21 7.51 12.15
N ASP A 478 -37.52 7.78 10.88
CA ASP A 478 -38.52 7.06 10.09
C ASP A 478 -37.92 5.81 9.43
N LEU A 479 -36.59 5.74 9.34
CA LEU A 479 -35.86 4.60 8.81
C LEU A 479 -35.87 3.42 9.80
N LYS A 480 -36.58 2.35 9.42
CA LYS A 480 -36.62 1.09 10.19
C LYS A 480 -35.37 0.25 9.96
N LEU A 481 -34.26 0.68 10.56
CA LEU A 481 -32.94 0.10 10.35
C LEU A 481 -32.87 -1.42 10.65
N ASN A 482 -33.68 -1.90 11.58
CA ASN A 482 -33.75 -3.33 11.96
C ASN A 482 -34.25 -4.25 10.83
N GLU A 483 -35.03 -3.73 9.86
CA GLU A 483 -35.46 -4.49 8.69
C GLU A 483 -34.28 -4.81 7.74
N TYR A 484 -33.16 -4.10 7.89
CA TYR A 484 -31.93 -4.27 7.11
C TYR A 484 -30.86 -5.09 7.83
N PHE A 485 -31.20 -5.80 8.90
CA PHE A 485 -30.26 -6.69 9.58
C PHE A 485 -30.28 -8.09 8.96
N PRO A 486 -29.11 -8.73 8.76
CA PRO A 486 -29.05 -10.12 8.34
C PRO A 486 -29.56 -11.05 9.46
N SER A 487 -30.08 -12.22 9.09
CA SER A 487 -30.80 -13.09 10.03
C SER A 487 -29.90 -13.72 11.11
N GLN A 488 -30.02 -13.25 12.35
CA GLN A 488 -29.49 -13.83 13.61
C GLN A 488 -27.99 -14.22 13.64
N CYS A 489 -27.16 -13.61 12.79
CA CYS A 489 -25.72 -13.86 12.79
C CYS A 489 -24.88 -12.64 12.35
N GLY A 490 -23.58 -12.69 12.67
CA GLY A 490 -22.60 -11.64 12.39
C GLY A 490 -22.59 -10.50 13.40
N ASN A 491 -21.85 -9.43 13.08
CA ASN A 491 -21.63 -8.30 13.99
C ASN A 491 -22.09 -7.01 13.33
N ILE A 492 -22.74 -6.14 14.10
CA ILE A 492 -23.32 -4.89 13.63
C ILE A 492 -22.81 -3.75 14.52
N LEU A 493 -22.32 -2.69 13.90
CA LEU A 493 -21.96 -1.44 14.57
C LEU A 493 -22.79 -0.31 13.98
N ILE A 494 -23.37 0.55 14.82
CA ILE A 494 -24.26 1.63 14.40
C ILE A 494 -23.74 2.94 14.99
N THR A 495 -23.66 4.00 14.18
CA THR A 495 -23.48 5.36 14.67
C THR A 495 -24.76 6.18 14.42
N THR A 496 -25.22 6.92 15.42
CA THR A 496 -26.51 7.63 15.32
C THR A 496 -26.66 8.79 16.32
N ARG A 497 -27.50 9.77 16.00
CA ARG A 497 -28.07 10.76 16.92
C ARG A 497 -29.40 10.28 17.50
N ASN A 498 -30.05 9.32 16.86
CA ASN A 498 -31.29 8.72 17.31
C ASN A 498 -31.04 7.75 18.46
N VAL A 499 -31.33 8.24 19.66
CA VAL A 499 -31.11 7.52 20.92
C VAL A 499 -31.94 6.23 21.04
N GLU A 500 -33.05 6.12 20.31
CA GLU A 500 -33.98 4.98 20.36
C GLU A 500 -33.37 3.72 19.72
N LEU A 501 -32.42 3.86 18.79
CA LEU A 501 -31.74 2.73 18.15
C LEU A 501 -30.94 1.85 19.13
N ARG A 502 -30.71 2.31 20.37
CA ARG A 502 -30.18 1.46 21.46
C ARG A 502 -30.99 0.19 21.66
N ILE A 503 -32.29 0.19 21.32
CA ILE A 503 -33.17 -0.97 21.45
C ILE A 503 -32.71 -2.15 20.56
N CYS A 504 -31.94 -1.86 19.51
CA CYS A 504 -31.34 -2.87 18.64
C CYS A 504 -30.13 -3.57 19.28
N ALA A 505 -29.58 -3.02 20.36
CA ALA A 505 -28.42 -3.57 21.06
C ALA A 505 -28.82 -4.46 22.25
N GLY A 506 -27.96 -5.44 22.55
CA GLY A 506 -28.07 -6.23 23.76
C GLY A 506 -27.61 -5.45 25.00
N LYS A 507 -27.68 -6.09 26.17
CA LYS A 507 -27.13 -5.54 27.42
C LYS A 507 -25.66 -5.16 27.22
N ASP A 508 -25.30 -3.94 27.64
CA ASP A 508 -23.95 -3.36 27.54
C ASP A 508 -23.47 -3.09 26.09
N GLY A 509 -24.39 -3.17 25.11
CA GLY A 509 -24.15 -3.00 23.67
C GLY A 509 -24.39 -1.57 23.16
N ASP A 510 -24.38 -0.57 24.02
CA ASP A 510 -24.45 0.83 23.58
C ASP A 510 -23.49 1.70 24.38
N ALA A 511 -23.06 2.80 23.76
CA ALA A 511 -22.29 3.83 24.43
C ALA A 511 -22.71 5.23 23.94
N LYS A 512 -22.89 6.14 24.91
CA LYS A 512 -23.20 7.53 24.64
C LYS A 512 -21.90 8.31 24.42
N VAL A 513 -21.67 8.79 23.20
CA VAL A 513 -20.49 9.60 22.85
C VAL A 513 -20.80 11.08 23.11
N MET A 514 -20.20 11.60 24.17
CA MET A 514 -20.42 12.96 24.70
C MET A 514 -19.26 13.91 24.34
N ASP A 515 -19.09 14.97 25.11
CA ASP A 515 -17.92 15.86 25.11
C ASP A 515 -16.63 15.09 25.43
N MET A 516 -15.49 15.64 24.99
CA MET A 516 -14.17 15.04 25.21
C MET A 516 -13.71 15.23 26.65
N ASP A 517 -12.85 14.34 27.13
CA ASP A 517 -12.13 14.59 28.37
C ASP A 517 -11.25 15.83 28.24
N HIS A 518 -11.07 16.54 29.35
CA HIS A 518 -10.31 17.79 29.43
C HIS A 518 -8.91 17.67 28.80
N GLU A 519 -8.16 16.63 29.18
CA GLU A 519 -6.81 16.39 28.66
C GLU A 519 -6.81 16.07 27.16
N ASP A 520 -7.75 15.24 26.70
CA ASP A 520 -7.85 14.86 25.28
C ASP A 520 -8.24 16.05 24.40
N ALA A 521 -9.14 16.92 24.88
CA ALA A 521 -9.52 18.16 24.19
C ALA A 521 -8.32 19.12 24.07
N MET A 522 -7.53 19.28 25.13
CA MET A 522 -6.32 20.11 25.10
C MET A 522 -5.28 19.56 24.14
N ASN A 523 -5.03 18.25 24.19
CA ASN A 523 -4.08 17.57 23.30
C ASN A 523 -4.50 17.69 21.84
N LEU A 524 -5.80 17.52 21.54
CA LEU A 524 -6.33 17.70 20.19
C LEU A 524 -6.13 19.14 19.70
N LEU A 525 -6.46 20.15 20.51
CA LEU A 525 -6.30 21.56 20.15
C LEU A 525 -4.84 21.89 19.83
N LEU A 526 -3.92 21.54 20.74
CA LEU A 526 -2.50 21.85 20.61
C LEU A 526 -1.86 21.11 19.42
N TYR A 527 -2.25 19.85 19.21
CA TYR A 527 -1.81 19.06 18.06
C TYR A 527 -2.23 19.71 16.74
N GLN A 528 -3.52 20.03 16.58
CA GLN A 528 -4.01 20.62 15.33
C GLN A 528 -3.51 22.06 15.12
N ALA A 529 -3.39 22.84 16.20
CA ALA A 529 -2.84 24.19 16.15
C ALA A 529 -1.33 24.23 15.81
N ARG A 530 -0.62 23.10 15.97
CA ARG A 530 0.84 22.96 15.82
C ARG A 530 1.62 23.93 16.71
N VAL A 531 1.22 24.02 17.98
CA VAL A 531 1.81 24.93 18.96
C VAL A 531 2.58 24.14 20.03
N GLU A 532 3.74 24.64 20.45
CA GLU A 532 4.55 24.02 21.51
C GLU A 532 3.84 24.06 22.88
N GLN A 533 4.07 23.02 23.68
CA GLN A 533 3.52 22.90 25.03
C GLN A 533 4.43 23.64 26.03
N ASN A 534 4.12 24.90 26.28
CA ASN A 534 4.67 25.69 27.38
C ASN A 534 3.55 26.16 28.32
N ASP A 535 3.90 26.64 29.51
CA ASP A 535 2.92 26.99 30.55
C ASP A 535 1.84 27.98 30.05
N GLU A 536 2.24 29.02 29.28
CA GLU A 536 1.31 30.01 28.72
C GLU A 536 0.34 29.38 27.71
N ASN A 537 0.85 28.57 26.78
CA ASN A 537 0.03 27.90 25.76
C ASN A 537 -0.91 26.87 26.38
N ILE A 538 -0.48 26.17 27.43
CA ILE A 538 -1.30 25.24 28.20
C ILE A 538 -2.45 25.98 28.88
N GLU A 539 -2.19 27.12 29.53
CA GLU A 539 -3.21 27.96 30.15
C GLU A 539 -4.23 28.48 29.12
N LEU A 540 -3.75 28.99 27.98
CA LEU A 540 -4.62 29.49 26.91
C LEU A 540 -5.44 28.37 26.25
N ALA A 541 -4.82 27.22 25.98
CA ALA A 541 -5.51 26.06 25.43
C ALA A 541 -6.61 25.58 26.38
N ASN A 542 -6.33 25.52 27.69
CA ASN A 542 -7.31 25.17 28.72
C ASN A 542 -8.52 26.14 28.71
N ALA A 543 -8.27 27.44 28.62
CA ALA A 543 -9.34 28.44 28.52
C ALA A 543 -10.19 28.25 27.26
N ILE A 544 -9.55 28.00 26.11
CA ILE A 544 -10.24 27.76 24.84
C ILE A 544 -11.10 26.50 24.91
N VAL A 545 -10.55 25.35 25.28
CA VAL A 545 -11.33 24.09 25.27
C VAL A 545 -12.50 24.12 26.25
N LYS A 546 -12.37 24.87 27.35
CA LYS A 546 -13.45 25.10 28.30
C LYS A 546 -14.59 25.93 27.71
N GLU A 547 -14.26 27.02 27.00
CA GLU A 547 -15.27 27.83 26.29
C GLU A 547 -15.96 27.03 25.18
N LEU A 548 -15.22 26.16 24.50
CA LEU A 548 -15.74 25.23 23.51
C LEU A 548 -16.48 24.02 24.12
N CYS A 549 -16.65 24.00 25.44
CA CYS A 549 -17.33 22.94 26.19
C CYS A 549 -16.80 21.52 25.86
N TYR A 550 -15.51 21.43 25.51
CA TYR A 550 -14.82 20.19 25.14
C TYR A 550 -15.45 19.43 23.96
N PHE A 551 -16.21 20.10 23.10
CA PHE A 551 -16.83 19.46 21.94
C PHE A 551 -15.81 19.21 20.84
N ALA A 552 -15.62 17.93 20.47
CA ALA A 552 -14.59 17.49 19.52
C ALA A 552 -14.57 18.30 18.21
N LEU A 553 -15.75 18.52 17.60
CA LEU A 553 -15.87 19.31 16.38
C LEU A 553 -15.44 20.78 16.58
N ALA A 554 -15.89 21.42 17.66
CA ALA A 554 -15.55 22.81 17.94
C ALA A 554 -14.04 22.97 18.23
N VAL A 555 -13.47 22.04 19.00
CA VAL A 555 -12.03 22.01 19.31
C VAL A 555 -11.20 21.79 18.05
N SER A 556 -11.61 20.87 17.18
CA SER A 556 -10.90 20.62 15.92
C SER A 556 -10.93 21.83 14.99
N GLN A 557 -12.11 22.44 14.81
CA GLN A 557 -12.21 23.65 13.98
C GLN A 557 -11.40 24.81 14.55
N ALA A 558 -11.36 24.96 15.88
CA ALA A 558 -10.54 25.96 16.55
C ALA A 558 -9.05 25.73 16.29
N GLY A 559 -8.57 24.49 16.45
CA GLY A 559 -7.18 24.12 16.20
C GLY A 559 -6.75 24.43 14.76
N ALA A 560 -7.57 24.07 13.78
CA ALA A 560 -7.34 24.39 12.38
C ALA A 560 -7.29 25.91 12.11
N TYR A 561 -8.23 26.68 12.68
CA TYR A 561 -8.22 28.14 12.54
C TYR A 561 -6.98 28.78 13.18
N ILE A 562 -6.60 28.33 14.37
CA ILE A 562 -5.40 28.82 15.06
C ILE A 562 -4.18 28.56 14.20
N HIS A 563 -4.01 27.34 13.69
CA HIS A 563 -2.87 26.97 12.85
C HIS A 563 -2.71 27.90 11.63
N CYS A 564 -3.81 28.20 10.94
CA CYS A 564 -3.76 28.94 9.68
C CYS A 564 -3.83 30.48 9.85
N HIS A 565 -4.48 30.98 10.91
CA HIS A 565 -4.95 32.36 10.94
C HIS A 565 -4.79 33.10 12.26
N SER A 566 -4.28 32.47 13.33
CA SER A 566 -4.20 33.14 14.63
C SER A 566 -3.13 32.60 15.58
N SER A 567 -3.09 33.15 16.78
CA SER A 567 -2.47 32.52 17.95
C SER A 567 -3.57 32.05 18.90
N LEU A 568 -3.23 31.21 19.88
CA LEU A 568 -4.18 30.79 20.93
C LEU A 568 -4.86 32.01 21.58
N LYS A 569 -4.07 33.02 21.98
CA LYS A 569 -4.55 34.26 22.57
C LYS A 569 -5.46 35.06 21.63
N GLY A 570 -5.06 35.18 20.36
CA GLY A 570 -5.85 35.88 19.35
C GLY A 570 -7.19 35.20 19.09
N TYR A 571 -7.17 33.89 18.91
CA TYR A 571 -8.37 33.08 18.72
C TYR A 571 -9.33 33.20 19.91
N LEU A 572 -8.85 33.06 21.14
CA LEU A 572 -9.68 33.19 22.33
C LEU A 572 -10.39 34.55 22.38
N ALA A 573 -9.69 35.64 22.08
CA ALA A 573 -10.30 36.98 22.03
C ALA A 573 -11.37 37.11 20.93
N PHE A 574 -11.11 36.58 19.73
CA PHE A 574 -12.08 36.59 18.64
C PHE A 574 -13.31 35.73 18.94
N TYR A 575 -13.09 34.55 19.52
CA TYR A 575 -14.15 33.63 19.91
C TYR A 575 -15.04 34.24 20.99
N LEU A 576 -14.48 34.81 22.05
CA LEU A 576 -15.27 35.43 23.12
C LEU A 576 -16.14 36.58 22.59
N ARG A 577 -15.60 37.40 21.68
CA ARG A 577 -16.37 38.48 21.04
C ARG A 577 -17.54 37.94 20.22
N GLU A 578 -17.30 36.91 19.42
CA GLU A 578 -18.37 36.31 18.60
C GLU A 578 -19.40 35.57 19.46
N ARG A 579 -18.96 34.88 20.52
CA ARG A 579 -19.85 34.27 21.51
C ARG A 579 -20.76 35.30 22.16
N ASP A 580 -20.23 36.45 22.55
CA ASP A 580 -21.02 37.53 23.15
C ASP A 580 -22.02 38.11 22.13
N HIS A 581 -21.62 38.29 20.86
CA HIS A 581 -22.55 38.68 19.80
C HIS A 581 -23.70 37.67 19.61
N LEU A 582 -23.40 36.37 19.61
CA LEU A 582 -24.44 35.32 19.48
C LEU A 582 -25.35 35.25 20.71
N LEU A 583 -24.87 35.62 21.90
CA LEU A 583 -25.68 35.73 23.10
C LEU A 583 -26.64 36.92 23.05
N ASP A 584 -26.28 37.99 22.34
CA ASP A 584 -27.13 39.16 22.13
C ASP A 584 -28.16 38.94 21.00
N ASP A 585 -27.95 37.96 20.11
CA ASP A 585 -28.88 37.62 19.03
C ASP A 585 -30.04 36.75 19.52
N VAL A 586 -31.27 37.25 19.34
CA VAL A 586 -32.53 36.60 19.74
C VAL A 586 -32.67 35.18 19.15
N GLN A 587 -32.14 34.93 17.95
CA GLN A 587 -32.20 33.60 17.32
C GLN A 587 -31.29 32.57 17.99
N PHE A 588 -30.18 33.01 18.58
CA PHE A 588 -29.18 32.14 19.20
C PHE A 588 -29.34 32.05 20.73
N GLN A 589 -30.11 32.96 21.36
CA GLN A 589 -30.45 32.88 22.79
C GLN A 589 -31.18 31.59 23.18
N SER A 590 -32.04 31.06 22.32
CA SER A 590 -32.77 29.81 22.55
C SER A 590 -31.99 28.56 22.16
N GLN A 591 -30.80 28.70 21.57
CA GLN A 591 -29.97 27.58 21.13
C GLN A 591 -29.12 27.04 22.29
N ASP A 592 -28.91 25.73 22.28
CA ASP A 592 -28.09 25.08 23.29
C ASP A 592 -26.61 25.52 23.21
N PRO A 593 -25.81 25.31 24.28
CA PRO A 593 -24.39 25.67 24.29
C PRO A 593 -23.56 24.98 23.19
N TYR A 594 -23.96 23.79 22.73
CA TYR A 594 -23.28 23.06 21.67
C TYR A 594 -23.44 23.75 20.32
N ALA A 595 -24.68 24.07 19.94
CA ALA A 595 -24.99 24.77 18.69
C ALA A 595 -24.28 26.12 18.62
N ARG A 596 -24.27 26.87 19.74
CA ARG A 596 -23.55 28.15 19.81
C ARG A 596 -22.04 27.99 19.68
N ALA A 597 -21.43 27.04 20.38
CA ALA A 597 -19.98 26.87 20.35
C ALA A 597 -19.47 26.45 18.97
N VAL A 598 -20.13 25.48 18.33
CA VAL A 598 -19.77 25.03 16.97
C VAL A 598 -20.03 26.12 15.95
N TYR A 599 -21.16 26.82 16.04
CA TYR A 599 -21.47 27.91 15.10
C TYR A 599 -20.48 29.06 15.22
N ALA A 600 -20.12 29.49 16.44
CA ALA A 600 -19.15 30.56 16.66
C ALA A 600 -17.79 30.22 16.02
N THR A 601 -17.29 29.01 16.24
CA THR A 601 -16.02 28.57 15.65
C THR A 601 -16.09 28.47 14.14
N TRP A 602 -17.16 27.89 13.61
CA TRP A 602 -17.39 27.82 12.16
C TRP A 602 -17.48 29.21 11.53
N LYS A 603 -18.20 30.14 12.15
CA LYS A 603 -18.42 31.52 11.68
C LYS A 603 -17.11 32.29 11.57
N LEU A 604 -16.22 32.16 12.54
CA LEU A 604 -14.89 32.76 12.50
C LEU A 604 -14.10 32.31 11.26
N SER A 605 -14.12 31.01 10.95
CA SER A 605 -13.48 30.46 9.76
C SER A 605 -14.20 30.90 8.48
N TYR A 606 -15.54 30.85 8.47
CA TYR A 606 -16.36 31.26 7.34
C TYR A 606 -16.11 32.73 6.98
N ASP A 607 -15.99 33.62 7.97
CA ASP A 607 -15.77 35.04 7.73
C ASP A 607 -14.45 35.37 7.03
N ARG A 608 -13.45 34.50 7.17
CA ARG A 608 -12.16 34.63 6.47
C ARG A 608 -12.24 34.27 4.99
N LEU A 609 -13.27 33.54 4.58
CA LEU A 609 -13.44 33.17 3.18
C LEU A 609 -13.82 34.40 2.35
N ASP A 610 -13.30 34.46 1.13
CA ASP A 610 -13.75 35.43 0.14
C ASP A 610 -15.20 35.15 -0.30
N ARG A 611 -15.77 36.06 -1.09
CA ARG A 611 -17.16 35.92 -1.54
C ARG A 611 -17.35 34.64 -2.37
N SER A 612 -16.39 34.31 -3.24
CA SER A 612 -16.48 33.17 -4.15
C SER A 612 -16.50 31.83 -3.40
N ALA A 613 -15.62 31.65 -2.43
CA ALA A 613 -15.56 30.46 -1.59
C ALA A 613 -16.82 30.33 -0.73
N LYS A 614 -17.38 31.45 -0.24
CA LYS A 614 -18.66 31.46 0.48
C LYS A 614 -19.81 30.99 -0.42
N SER A 615 -19.91 31.53 -1.63
CA SER A 615 -20.93 31.12 -2.60
C SER A 615 -20.78 29.64 -3.00
N PHE A 616 -19.55 29.16 -3.17
CA PHE A 616 -19.30 27.75 -3.46
C PHE A 616 -19.76 26.84 -2.32
N LEU A 617 -19.44 27.18 -1.06
CA LEU A 617 -19.90 26.41 0.11
C LEU A 617 -21.43 26.39 0.24
N GLN A 618 -22.11 27.48 -0.12
CA GLN A 618 -23.57 27.52 -0.15
C GLN A 618 -24.14 26.53 -1.17
N ILE A 619 -23.52 26.40 -2.35
CA ILE A 619 -23.91 25.39 -3.34
C ILE A 619 -23.65 23.98 -2.80
N CYS A 620 -22.45 23.74 -2.24
CA CYS A 620 -22.12 22.45 -1.62
C CYS A 620 -23.09 22.06 -0.50
N SER A 621 -23.64 23.02 0.25
CA SER A 621 -24.60 22.73 1.32
C SER A 621 -25.95 22.18 0.83
N MET A 622 -26.25 22.34 -0.47
CA MET A 622 -27.44 21.76 -1.11
C MET A 622 -27.20 20.34 -1.65
N LEU A 623 -25.96 19.86 -1.59
CA LEU A 623 -25.54 18.55 -2.08
C LEU A 623 -25.30 17.59 -0.92
N HIS A 624 -25.28 16.29 -1.23
CA HIS A 624 -24.76 15.31 -0.29
C HIS A 624 -23.28 15.60 0.00
N HIS A 625 -22.85 15.46 1.26
CA HIS A 625 -21.49 15.84 1.67
C HIS A 625 -20.40 14.90 1.11
N GLU A 626 -20.78 13.70 0.67
CA GLU A 626 -19.90 12.77 -0.06
C GLU A 626 -20.14 12.82 -1.56
N GLY A 627 -19.10 12.55 -2.36
CA GLY A 627 -19.25 12.32 -3.80
C GLY A 627 -19.53 13.57 -4.64
N ILE A 628 -19.25 14.76 -4.10
CA ILE A 628 -19.34 16.02 -4.84
C ILE A 628 -18.32 15.99 -5.99
N SER A 629 -18.79 15.81 -7.21
CA SER A 629 -17.94 15.63 -8.40
C SER A 629 -17.48 16.97 -8.98
N GLU A 630 -16.17 17.10 -9.23
CA GLU A 630 -15.61 18.24 -9.96
C GLU A 630 -16.18 18.35 -11.38
N GLU A 631 -16.39 17.21 -12.04
CA GLU A 631 -16.97 17.13 -13.39
C GLU A 631 -18.36 17.78 -13.46
N MET A 632 -19.14 17.74 -12.37
CA MET A 632 -20.46 18.39 -12.31
C MET A 632 -20.29 19.91 -12.46
N PHE A 633 -19.31 20.50 -11.79
CA PHE A 633 -19.03 21.94 -11.87
C PHE A 633 -18.37 22.31 -13.20
N GLU A 634 -17.48 21.49 -13.73
CA GLU A 634 -16.91 21.68 -15.07
C GLU A 634 -17.99 21.70 -16.15
N ARG A 635 -18.92 20.74 -16.12
CA ARG A 635 -20.05 20.69 -17.05
C ARG A 635 -20.97 21.90 -16.89
N ALA A 636 -21.26 22.31 -15.66
CA ALA A 636 -22.06 23.52 -15.40
C ALA A 636 -21.38 24.78 -15.94
N ALA A 637 -20.05 24.90 -15.80
CA ALA A 637 -19.27 26.01 -16.34
C ALA A 637 -19.23 26.06 -17.87
N LEU A 638 -19.34 24.89 -18.54
CA LEU A 638 -19.38 24.76 -19.99
C LEU A 638 -20.78 24.98 -20.58
N ALA A 639 -21.84 24.81 -19.79
CA ALA A 639 -23.25 24.88 -20.19
C ALA A 639 -23.92 26.24 -19.88
N GLU A 640 -23.13 27.32 -19.81
CA GLU A 640 -23.51 28.69 -19.36
C GLU A 640 -24.79 29.25 -20.03
N GLU A 641 -25.18 28.73 -21.20
CA GLU A 641 -26.33 29.18 -22.00
C GLU A 641 -27.69 28.49 -21.72
N GLU A 642 -27.76 27.41 -20.91
CA GLU A 642 -28.98 26.56 -20.79
C GLU A 642 -29.71 26.60 -19.43
N LEU A 643 -29.33 27.48 -18.49
CA LEU A 643 -29.99 27.55 -17.17
C LEU A 643 -31.31 28.35 -17.22
N GLU A 644 -32.46 27.69 -17.03
CA GLU A 644 -33.79 28.33 -17.02
C GLU A 644 -34.11 29.08 -15.69
N ASP A 645 -33.42 28.75 -14.59
CA ASP A 645 -33.61 29.38 -13.28
C ASP A 645 -32.73 30.63 -13.12
N SER A 646 -33.36 31.80 -13.18
CA SER A 646 -32.69 33.11 -13.11
C SER A 646 -31.86 33.34 -11.84
N HIS A 647 -32.22 32.73 -10.70
CA HIS A 647 -31.47 32.91 -9.45
C HIS A 647 -30.23 32.03 -9.44
N LEU A 648 -30.38 30.76 -9.83
CA LEU A 648 -29.27 29.81 -9.96
C LEU A 648 -28.28 30.28 -11.03
N GLN A 649 -28.78 30.79 -12.16
CA GLN A 649 -27.97 31.36 -13.23
C GLN A 649 -27.21 32.60 -12.76
N SER A 650 -27.81 33.47 -11.95
CA SER A 650 -27.11 34.62 -11.35
C SER A 650 -25.97 34.17 -10.42
N THR A 651 -26.20 33.17 -9.56
CA THR A 651 -25.18 32.66 -8.63
C THR A 651 -24.05 31.95 -9.36
N VAL A 652 -24.37 31.13 -10.38
CA VAL A 652 -23.38 30.44 -11.23
C VAL A 652 -22.58 31.46 -12.04
N ASN A 653 -23.21 32.47 -12.63
CA ASN A 653 -22.52 33.52 -13.40
C ASN A 653 -21.63 34.40 -12.50
N GLU A 654 -22.05 34.70 -11.26
CA GLU A 654 -21.20 35.41 -10.29
C GLU A 654 -19.98 34.56 -9.91
N LEU A 655 -20.14 33.24 -9.81
CA LEU A 655 -19.05 32.30 -9.54
C LEU A 655 -18.06 32.20 -10.73
N LEU A 656 -18.57 32.03 -11.96
CA LEU A 656 -17.76 31.90 -13.18
C LEU A 656 -17.02 33.19 -13.53
N SER A 657 -17.64 34.36 -13.28
CA SER A 657 -16.97 35.66 -13.47
C SER A 657 -15.82 35.89 -12.49
N HIS A 658 -15.91 35.38 -11.26
CA HIS A 658 -14.83 35.47 -10.27
C HIS A 658 -13.75 34.39 -10.44
N LEU A 659 -14.08 33.24 -11.04
CA LEU A 659 -13.13 32.17 -11.38
C LEU A 659 -12.29 32.46 -12.63
N GLY A 660 -12.46 33.63 -13.26
CA GLY A 660 -11.46 34.20 -14.18
C GLY A 660 -11.73 34.02 -15.68
N LYS A 661 -12.90 34.45 -16.16
CA LYS A 661 -13.05 34.88 -17.56
C LYS A 661 -13.16 36.41 -17.65
N GLN A 662 -12.01 37.09 -17.77
CA GLN A 662 -11.93 38.16 -18.77
C GLN A 662 -11.26 37.55 -20.00
N HIS A 663 -12.04 37.39 -21.07
CA HIS A 663 -11.50 37.18 -22.41
C HIS A 663 -10.52 38.32 -22.74
N SER A 664 -9.24 38.01 -22.86
CA SER A 664 -8.34 38.77 -23.73
C SER A 664 -7.44 37.80 -24.50
N ASP A 665 -7.63 37.80 -25.81
CA ASP A 665 -6.82 37.11 -26.80
C ASP A 665 -5.33 37.46 -26.67
N SER A 666 -4.58 36.67 -25.90
CA SER A 666 -3.13 36.52 -26.08
C SER A 666 -2.67 35.29 -25.31
N GLY A 667 -2.04 34.36 -26.01
CA GLY A 667 -1.69 33.05 -25.48
C GLY A 667 -0.78 33.08 -24.26
N SER A 668 -1.36 32.74 -23.11
CA SER A 668 -0.75 31.97 -22.05
C SER A 668 -1.86 31.52 -21.12
N ASP A 669 -2.09 30.21 -21.01
CA ASP A 669 -2.95 29.62 -19.99
C ASP A 669 -2.45 30.00 -18.60
N GLN A 670 -3.08 30.99 -17.96
CA GLN A 670 -2.90 31.27 -16.54
C GLN A 670 -4.25 31.59 -15.90
N TRP A 671 -4.72 30.63 -15.10
CA TRP A 671 -5.64 30.88 -13.99
C TRP A 671 -4.92 31.83 -13.02
N ASN A 672 -5.50 33.00 -12.73
CA ASN A 672 -4.80 33.96 -11.87
C ASN A 672 -4.77 33.49 -10.41
N THR A 673 -3.54 33.51 -9.89
CA THR A 673 -3.07 33.39 -8.50
C THR A 673 -3.03 32.03 -7.80
N TRP A 674 -3.09 30.94 -8.56
CA TRP A 674 -2.38 29.69 -8.20
C TRP A 674 -1.73 29.15 -9.48
N SER A 675 -0.42 29.33 -9.66
CA SER A 675 0.26 28.79 -10.83
C SER A 675 0.59 27.32 -10.62
N PHE A 676 -0.11 26.44 -11.33
CA PHE A 676 0.15 25.01 -11.41
C PHE A 676 1.30 24.76 -12.40
N GLN A 677 2.55 24.71 -11.92
CA GLN A 677 3.66 24.28 -12.76
C GLN A 677 3.92 22.78 -12.59
N LYS A 678 3.53 22.02 -13.62
CA LYS A 678 3.97 20.63 -13.78
C LYS A 678 5.42 20.64 -14.26
N HIS A 679 6.38 20.43 -13.36
CA HIS A 679 7.73 20.08 -13.78
C HIS A 679 7.69 18.68 -14.40
N SER A 680 7.82 18.60 -15.73
CA SER A 680 8.20 17.34 -16.37
C SER A 680 9.70 17.13 -16.08
N SER A 681 10.05 16.12 -15.31
CA SER A 681 10.36 14.82 -15.93
C SER A 681 10.31 13.63 -14.95
N THR A 682 9.93 13.80 -13.69
CA THR A 682 9.79 12.70 -12.73
C THR A 682 8.70 13.04 -11.72
N GLY A 683 7.46 12.63 -11.99
CA GLY A 683 6.32 12.91 -11.12
C GLY A 683 6.40 12.13 -9.80
N THR A 684 6.15 12.82 -8.68
CA THR A 684 5.34 12.36 -7.52
C THR A 684 5.29 13.36 -6.35
N THR A 685 5.82 14.58 -6.45
CA THR A 685 5.67 15.59 -5.39
C THR A 685 4.82 16.77 -5.87
N LEU A 686 3.69 16.99 -5.21
CA LEU A 686 2.84 18.18 -5.36
C LEU A 686 3.16 19.09 -4.18
N GLU A 687 3.83 20.21 -4.44
CA GLU A 687 4.08 21.24 -3.43
C GLU A 687 3.35 22.53 -3.81
N TRP A 688 2.74 23.17 -2.80
CA TRP A 688 2.08 24.46 -2.93
C TRP A 688 3.12 25.57 -2.80
N TYR A 689 3.24 26.43 -3.81
CA TYR A 689 4.07 27.63 -3.75
C TYR A 689 3.20 28.89 -3.72
N TYR A 690 3.30 29.66 -2.65
CA TYR A 690 2.73 31.00 -2.54
C TYR A 690 3.73 32.02 -3.09
N HIS A 691 3.43 32.66 -4.21
CA HIS A 691 4.18 33.82 -4.70
C HIS A 691 3.44 35.09 -4.30
N GLY A 692 3.74 35.60 -3.11
CA GLY A 692 3.35 36.96 -2.74
C GLY A 692 4.19 37.98 -3.50
N ASN A 693 3.53 38.93 -4.18
CA ASN A 693 4.17 40.20 -4.51
C ASN A 693 4.10 41.10 -3.26
N GLN A 694 5.22 41.12 -2.53
CA GLN A 694 5.58 41.94 -1.34
C GLN A 694 4.66 41.91 -0.13
#